data_AF-A0A9D1NBE3-F1
#
_entry.id   AF-A0A9D1NBE3-F1
#
_cell.length_a   1.000
_cell.length_b   1.000
_cell.length_c   1.000
_cell.angle_alpha   90.00
_cell.angle_beta   90.00
_cell.angle_gamma   90.00
#
_symmetry.space_group_name_H-M   'P 1'
#
loop_
_entity.id
_entity.type
_entity.pdbx_description
1 polymer ?
#
loop_
_entity_poly.entity_id
_entity_poly.type
_entity_poly.pdbx_seq_one_letter_code
_entity_poly.pdbx_strand_id
1 'polypeptide(L)'
;MKKFLIGVILIIPIIVVFALNTAGSLIALSVKVNPTQLVLKTVDNEEIAHNARFEIDTLGEEMILVVEVYPSIAADKSVVWESDPSLGGKVRLERIGESNRYRVIPEKTGVARLTVRAAANINLYQSITFFIASEIIERIELYDGNGTVIGGEYALNSASRIFYDIQPIDALAGNAVRWESTDPDVFTVTQNGTLYPVSRGIATLKLTATDRTGKNHLKRIQIDTSAAVVRTDTVYAVEEVDETWLRQNVLLTQDIELEKINENNWNVIDQYGNRYPLRVDRCAPGEWGFTDTLDVIYTQNGPYFLEVDYLETVATEEYPPLDYSLRITNLTGAARLVENEIIPVKAGTVEVTAAVGEVEKTRTVIIRERPVYFDLDLGKEDAALGIRMTRLWGRYWLDQNNALTDTFRLGSPDLDASQFDLYWETDRPECVDLSVDPLTQEAILRFKEEAAGQDITIKATVQVNKYLTGVSQQFTFRINDDPQAVNVYDFKQLQTAAGMHRSVVLQNDIASDATTVLYNDLYGNGFTISTAHRSGLNRFDCILSLKKWQVTDFSALPEAVEISDVVLEGGTSYETAQGTGIGFDDLEVELTVSNVIARYFIRCIEAQRLPKLVVEGSILGYSVTSGIFVTHNSDADQHEVILRNNVLTMTREGPAVLFATSYVNEQNNNKNILPKVKIEGFLDIYNWKAPEETRTAFAGLLMEYAGDLAGSGIDPRQLVEVLGKVLEGFLQNERF
;
A
#
# COMPACT_ATOMS: atom_id res chain seq x y z
N MET A 1 16.09 4.86 82.28
CA MET A 1 15.05 4.43 81.33
C MET A 1 14.22 5.57 80.74
N LYS A 2 13.78 6.60 81.51
CA LYS A 2 13.00 7.75 80.96
C LYS A 2 13.67 8.54 79.83
N LYS A 3 14.99 8.76 79.88
CA LYS A 3 15.72 9.51 78.83
C LYS A 3 15.86 8.75 77.50
N PHE A 4 15.88 7.43 77.53
CA PHE A 4 15.92 6.57 76.33
C PHE A 4 14.55 6.53 75.65
N LEU A 5 13.48 6.42 76.44
CA LEU A 5 12.10 6.39 75.92
C LEU A 5 11.70 7.72 75.25
N ILE A 6 12.14 8.86 75.80
CA ILE A 6 11.91 10.18 75.18
C ILE A 6 12.67 10.31 73.84
N GLY A 7 13.88 9.78 73.75
CA GLY A 7 14.65 9.75 72.49
C GLY A 7 13.97 8.91 71.40
N VAL A 8 13.43 7.73 71.76
CA VAL A 8 12.71 6.87 70.82
C VAL A 8 11.39 7.51 70.36
N ILE A 9 10.64 8.14 71.26
CA ILE A 9 9.38 8.83 70.92
C ILE A 9 9.61 10.04 70.00
N LEU A 10 10.76 10.73 70.10
CA LEU A 10 11.10 11.84 69.20
C LEU A 10 11.63 11.37 67.83
N ILE A 11 12.24 10.18 67.76
CA ILE A 11 12.81 9.63 66.52
C ILE A 11 11.73 8.94 65.66
N ILE A 12 10.70 8.34 66.25
CA ILE A 12 9.63 7.64 65.52
C ILE A 12 8.91 8.56 64.50
N PRO A 13 8.47 9.79 64.82
CA PRO A 13 7.87 10.69 63.84
C PRO A 13 8.83 11.06 62.71
N ILE A 14 10.13 11.19 63.02
CA ILE A 14 11.16 11.52 62.02
C ILE A 14 11.39 10.32 61.10
N ILE A 15 11.47 9.10 61.62
CA ILE A 15 11.57 7.88 60.82
C ILE A 15 10.30 7.67 60.00
N VAL A 16 9.11 7.95 60.54
CA VAL A 16 7.83 7.84 59.82
C VAL A 16 7.74 8.88 58.71
N VAL A 17 8.15 10.13 58.94
CA VAL A 17 8.20 11.17 57.90
C VAL A 17 9.29 10.86 56.87
N PHE A 18 10.44 10.34 57.29
CA PHE A 18 11.51 9.93 56.37
C PHE A 18 11.06 8.73 55.55
N ALA A 19 10.43 7.71 56.14
CA ALA A 19 9.87 6.54 55.48
C ALA A 19 8.66 6.88 54.58
N LEU A 20 7.82 7.87 54.94
CA LEU A 20 6.77 8.39 54.07
C LEU A 20 7.33 9.21 52.91
N ASN A 21 8.44 9.93 53.11
CA ASN A 21 9.13 10.64 52.03
C ASN A 21 9.94 9.69 51.13
N THR A 22 10.52 8.59 51.65
CA THR A 22 11.17 7.55 50.81
C THR A 22 10.15 6.62 50.16
N ALA A 23 9.03 6.26 50.81
CA ALA A 23 7.95 5.50 50.19
C ALA A 23 7.16 6.36 49.18
N GLY A 24 6.98 7.66 49.45
CA GLY A 24 6.39 8.62 48.52
C GLY A 24 7.27 8.93 47.31
N SER A 25 8.60 8.75 47.43
CA SER A 25 9.53 8.85 46.29
C SER A 25 9.78 7.51 45.58
N LEU A 26 9.36 6.37 46.16
CA LEU A 26 9.38 5.05 45.51
C LEU A 26 8.02 4.60 44.93
N ILE A 27 6.93 5.32 45.17
CA ILE A 27 5.62 5.12 44.51
C ILE A 27 5.21 6.37 43.72
N ALA A 28 6.20 7.05 43.17
CA ALA A 28 6.06 7.69 41.87
C ALA A 28 6.90 6.87 40.90
N LEU A 29 6.42 5.66 40.56
CA LEU A 29 6.59 5.20 39.18
C LEU A 29 6.04 6.37 38.36
N SER A 30 6.93 7.24 37.86
CA SER A 30 6.54 8.24 36.88
C SER A 30 5.84 7.44 35.80
N VAL A 31 4.52 7.53 35.72
CA VAL A 31 3.78 6.90 34.64
C VAL A 31 4.47 7.43 33.40
N LYS A 32 5.20 6.56 32.70
CA LYS A 32 5.89 6.97 31.47
C LYS A 32 4.75 7.29 30.52
N VAL A 33 4.48 8.58 30.36
CA VAL A 33 3.45 9.05 29.44
C VAL A 33 4.02 8.79 28.05
N ASN A 34 3.42 7.83 27.37
CA ASN A 34 3.76 7.55 25.98
C ASN A 34 3.24 8.68 25.09
N PRO A 35 3.94 8.99 23.99
CA PRO A 35 3.42 9.86 22.95
C PRO A 35 2.03 9.40 22.47
N THR A 36 1.13 10.35 22.29
CA THR A 36 -0.22 10.16 21.74
C THR A 36 -0.44 10.92 20.43
N GLN A 37 0.44 11.88 20.11
CA GLN A 37 0.36 12.63 18.86
C GLN A 37 1.76 13.07 18.42
N LEU A 38 1.98 13.09 17.10
CA LEU A 38 3.18 13.59 16.42
C LEU A 38 2.72 14.63 15.39
N VAL A 39 3.39 15.78 15.32
CA VAL A 39 3.04 16.89 14.43
C VAL A 39 4.28 17.41 13.72
N LEU A 40 4.23 17.53 12.40
CA LEU A 40 5.24 18.22 11.59
C LEU A 40 4.82 19.64 11.26
N LYS A 41 5.77 20.56 11.27
CA LYS A 41 5.56 21.96 10.94
C LYS A 41 6.67 22.56 10.09
N THR A 42 6.35 23.64 9.37
CA THR A 42 7.34 24.52 8.72
C THR A 42 8.02 25.41 9.76
N VAL A 43 9.07 26.14 9.35
CA VAL A 43 9.75 27.12 10.21
C VAL A 43 8.82 28.25 10.67
N ASP A 44 7.77 28.54 9.89
CA ASP A 44 6.74 29.54 10.16
C ASP A 44 5.61 29.00 11.06
N ASN A 45 5.78 27.79 11.61
CA ASN A 45 4.84 27.12 12.50
C ASN A 45 3.50 26.75 11.83
N GLU A 46 3.49 26.60 10.50
CA GLU A 46 2.38 26.01 9.76
C GLU A 46 2.43 24.49 9.87
N GLU A 47 1.31 23.86 10.22
CA GLU A 47 1.21 22.41 10.30
C GLU A 47 1.28 21.78 8.91
N ILE A 48 2.14 20.79 8.77
CA ILE A 48 2.28 20.00 7.56
C ILE A 48 1.30 18.84 7.69
N ALA A 49 0.49 18.59 6.66
CA ALA A 49 -0.42 17.45 6.65
C ALA A 49 0.32 16.13 6.44
N HIS A 50 -0.30 15.00 6.80
CA HIS A 50 0.22 13.68 6.40
C HIS A 50 0.25 13.60 4.87
N ASN A 51 1.33 13.02 4.33
CA ASN A 51 1.60 12.92 2.88
C ASN A 51 1.70 14.26 2.15
N ALA A 52 2.04 15.35 2.84
CA ALA A 52 2.30 16.63 2.21
C ALA A 52 3.43 16.54 1.17
N ARG A 53 3.31 17.33 0.11
CA ARG A 53 4.20 17.34 -1.05
C ARG A 53 4.96 18.66 -1.12
N PHE A 54 6.27 18.60 -1.29
CA PHE A 54 7.14 19.78 -1.42
C PHE A 54 8.01 19.67 -2.66
N GLU A 55 8.09 20.74 -3.42
CA GLU A 55 9.10 20.90 -4.47
C GLU A 55 10.34 21.55 -3.87
N ILE A 56 11.49 20.92 -4.07
CA ILE A 56 12.79 21.46 -3.63
C ILE A 56 13.79 21.33 -4.78
N ASP A 57 14.74 22.26 -4.85
CA ASP A 57 15.81 22.23 -5.86
C ASP A 57 17.15 21.99 -5.16
N THR A 58 18.03 21.22 -5.80
CA THR A 58 19.45 21.09 -5.45
C THR A 58 20.21 22.42 -5.31
N LEU A 59 19.75 23.49 -5.98
CA LEU A 59 20.32 24.86 -5.89
C LEU A 59 19.41 25.83 -5.12
N GLY A 60 18.28 25.35 -4.59
CA GLY A 60 17.24 26.17 -3.98
C GLY A 60 17.51 26.65 -2.56
N GLU A 61 16.54 27.35 -1.99
CA GLU A 61 16.57 27.79 -0.59
C GLU A 61 16.51 26.61 0.39
N GLU A 62 17.12 26.76 1.56
CA GLU A 62 17.10 25.73 2.60
C GLU A 62 15.69 25.54 3.16
N MET A 63 15.21 24.29 3.19
CA MET A 63 13.97 23.92 3.87
C MET A 63 14.25 23.41 5.29
N ILE A 64 13.45 23.86 6.26
CA ILE A 64 13.53 23.41 7.66
C ILE A 64 12.20 22.82 8.11
N LEU A 65 12.25 21.61 8.65
CA LEU A 65 11.13 20.92 9.30
C LEU A 65 11.24 21.04 10.82
N VAL A 66 10.10 21.15 11.49
CA VAL A 66 9.99 21.15 12.95
C VAL A 66 9.10 19.97 13.37
N VAL A 67 9.58 19.14 14.30
CA VAL A 67 8.86 17.94 14.77
C VAL A 67 8.41 18.12 16.21
N GLU A 68 7.12 17.97 16.50
CA GLU A 68 6.58 18.10 17.85
C GLU A 68 5.90 16.79 18.28
N VAL A 69 6.23 16.33 19.49
CA VAL A 69 5.68 15.10 20.07
C VAL A 69 4.89 15.46 21.31
N TYR A 70 3.62 15.02 21.34
CA TYR A 70 2.65 15.32 22.39
C TYR A 70 2.21 14.06 23.15
N PRO A 71 1.78 14.20 24.42
CA PRO A 71 1.76 15.46 25.17
C PRO A 71 3.18 15.95 25.48
N SER A 72 3.35 17.24 25.74
CA SER A 72 4.68 17.84 25.98
C SER A 72 5.39 17.28 27.24
N ILE A 73 4.69 16.48 28.05
CA ILE A 73 5.23 15.76 29.21
C ILE A 73 5.68 14.32 28.87
N ALA A 74 5.57 13.88 27.61
CA ALA A 74 5.98 12.55 27.20
C ALA A 74 7.44 12.27 27.60
N ALA A 75 7.68 11.08 28.16
CA ALA A 75 8.97 10.73 28.74
C ALA A 75 10.07 10.56 27.68
N ASP A 76 9.70 10.08 26.49
CA ASP A 76 10.56 9.97 25.33
C ASP A 76 9.91 10.68 24.14
N LYS A 77 10.62 11.67 23.59
CA LYS A 77 10.21 12.48 22.44
C LYS A 77 11.14 12.30 21.25
N SER A 78 12.01 11.29 21.30
CA SER A 78 12.86 10.96 20.18
C SER A 78 12.02 10.47 19.01
N VAL A 79 12.52 10.75 17.81
CA VAL A 79 11.88 10.36 16.56
C VAL A 79 12.85 9.60 15.69
N VAL A 80 12.32 8.65 14.94
CA VAL A 80 13.05 7.87 13.95
C VAL A 80 12.59 8.31 12.58
N TRP A 81 13.54 8.63 11.71
CA TRP A 81 13.29 8.96 10.31
C TRP A 81 13.65 7.76 9.45
N GLU A 82 12.76 7.45 8.53
CA GLU A 82 12.93 6.40 7.53
C GLU A 82 12.74 7.02 6.15
N SER A 83 13.69 6.80 5.25
CA SER A 83 13.56 7.18 3.85
C SER A 83 13.03 5.99 3.06
N ASP A 84 12.12 6.23 2.12
CA ASP A 84 11.72 5.21 1.17
C ASP A 84 12.85 4.94 0.15
N PRO A 85 13.52 3.77 0.19
CA PRO A 85 14.64 3.49 -0.70
C PRO A 85 14.20 3.05 -2.11
N SER A 86 12.92 2.76 -2.33
CA SER A 86 12.40 2.39 -3.66
C SER A 86 12.13 3.60 -4.55
N LEU A 87 12.18 4.82 -4.00
CA LEU A 87 12.01 6.04 -4.78
C LEU A 87 13.35 6.53 -5.35
N GLY A 88 13.28 7.20 -6.51
CA GLY A 88 14.46 7.58 -7.28
C GLY A 88 15.30 8.71 -6.68
N GLY A 89 14.70 9.59 -5.89
CA GLY A 89 15.33 10.74 -5.25
C GLY A 89 15.84 10.45 -3.85
N LYS A 90 16.65 11.38 -3.32
CA LYS A 90 17.22 11.25 -1.97
C LYS A 90 17.33 12.59 -1.29
N VAL A 91 16.82 12.67 -0.07
CA VAL A 91 17.06 13.77 0.87
C VAL A 91 17.81 13.24 2.09
N ARG A 92 18.69 14.08 2.64
CA ARG A 92 19.28 13.88 3.96
C ARG A 92 18.72 14.91 4.92
N LEU A 93 18.42 14.47 6.13
CA LEU A 93 18.07 15.35 7.23
C LEU A 93 19.29 15.61 8.11
N GLU A 94 19.46 16.88 8.48
CA GLU A 94 20.48 17.30 9.44
C GLU A 94 19.80 18.00 10.62
N ARG A 95 19.92 17.41 11.81
CA ARG A 95 19.32 17.99 13.01
C ARG A 95 20.07 19.26 13.43
N ILE A 96 19.33 20.34 13.67
CA ILE A 96 19.91 21.64 14.04
C ILE A 96 20.12 21.67 15.56
N GLY A 97 21.35 21.39 16.01
CA GLY A 97 21.71 21.34 17.43
C GLY A 97 20.88 20.30 18.22
N GLU A 98 20.55 20.60 19.48
CA GLU A 98 19.67 19.76 20.30
C GLU A 98 18.18 20.09 20.13
N SER A 99 17.81 20.87 19.11
CA SER A 99 16.42 21.28 18.88
C SER A 99 15.58 20.17 18.24
N ASN A 100 14.30 20.45 18.04
CA ASN A 100 13.39 19.60 17.26
C ASN A 100 13.31 19.99 15.77
N ARG A 101 14.30 20.75 15.28
CA ARG A 101 14.36 21.25 13.91
C ARG A 101 15.35 20.45 13.07
N TYR A 102 14.99 20.19 11.82
CA TYR A 102 15.77 19.42 10.85
C TYR A 102 15.89 20.18 9.55
N ARG A 103 17.12 20.41 9.09
CA ARG A 103 17.40 20.92 7.74
C ARG A 103 17.24 19.79 6.74
N VAL A 104 16.49 20.04 5.66
CA VAL A 104 16.33 19.13 4.52
C VAL A 104 17.39 19.47 3.48
N ILE A 105 18.20 18.48 3.11
CA ILE A 105 19.30 18.64 2.15
C ILE A 105 19.05 17.67 0.99
N PRO A 106 18.71 18.17 -0.21
CA PRO A 106 18.60 17.31 -1.39
C PRO A 106 19.97 16.72 -1.75
N GLU A 107 20.04 15.39 -1.93
CA GLU A 107 21.26 14.68 -2.32
C GLU A 107 21.18 14.07 -3.73
N LYS A 108 19.97 13.75 -4.20
CA LYS A 108 19.73 13.15 -5.51
C LYS A 108 18.37 13.59 -6.05
N THR A 109 18.34 13.97 -7.33
CA THR A 109 17.13 14.35 -8.07
C THR A 109 16.10 13.22 -8.16
N GLY A 110 14.84 13.59 -8.38
CA GLY A 110 13.71 12.67 -8.38
C GLY A 110 12.88 12.79 -7.10
N VAL A 111 12.04 11.79 -6.82
CA VAL A 111 11.13 11.86 -5.66
C VAL A 111 11.71 11.13 -4.46
N ALA A 112 11.65 11.73 -3.29
CA ALA A 112 12.05 11.12 -2.02
C ALA A 112 10.90 11.21 -1.01
N ARG A 113 10.57 10.12 -0.33
CA ARG A 113 9.59 10.12 0.76
C ARG A 113 10.30 9.86 2.07
N LEU A 114 9.97 10.65 3.07
CA LEU A 114 10.41 10.46 4.45
C LEU A 114 9.22 10.18 5.35
N THR A 115 9.35 9.17 6.19
CA THR A 115 8.43 8.87 7.28
C THR A 115 9.12 9.16 8.60
N VAL A 116 8.49 9.95 9.47
CA VAL A 116 8.92 10.15 10.84
C VAL A 116 8.01 9.37 11.77
N ARG A 117 8.58 8.69 12.77
CA ARG A 117 7.85 7.94 13.79
C ARG A 117 8.26 8.40 15.19
N ALA A 118 7.32 8.43 16.13
CA ALA A 118 7.68 8.57 17.53
C ALA A 118 8.35 7.27 18.01
N ALA A 119 9.57 7.34 18.56
CA ALA A 119 10.33 6.15 18.92
C ALA A 119 9.64 5.29 19.99
N ALA A 120 8.94 5.94 20.93
CA ALA A 120 8.20 5.27 22.01
C ALA A 120 6.78 4.82 21.61
N ASN A 121 6.29 5.19 20.42
CA ASN A 121 5.00 4.75 19.89
C ASN A 121 5.04 4.80 18.35
N ILE A 122 5.53 3.72 17.74
CA ILE A 122 5.80 3.65 16.29
C ILE A 122 4.55 3.79 15.40
N ASN A 123 3.36 3.59 15.99
CA ASN A 123 2.07 3.78 15.32
C ASN A 123 1.72 5.26 15.15
N LEU A 124 2.43 6.17 15.83
CA LEU A 124 2.37 7.60 15.56
C LEU A 124 3.43 7.96 14.55
N TYR A 125 2.98 8.27 13.34
CA TYR A 125 3.87 8.61 12.26
C TYR A 125 3.28 9.67 11.35
N GLN A 126 4.17 10.26 10.56
CA GLN A 126 3.81 11.18 9.51
C GLN A 126 4.76 11.01 8.34
N SER A 127 4.24 11.10 7.12
CA SER A 127 5.01 10.98 5.89
C SER A 127 4.99 12.29 5.10
N ILE A 128 6.12 12.62 4.46
CA ILE A 128 6.30 13.78 3.58
C ILE A 128 6.98 13.31 2.29
N THR A 129 6.53 13.83 1.15
CA THR A 129 7.12 13.56 -0.16
C THR A 129 7.79 14.82 -0.72
N PHE A 130 9.05 14.69 -1.16
CA PHE A 130 9.84 15.73 -1.81
C PHE A 130 10.02 15.42 -3.28
N PHE A 131 9.68 16.39 -4.14
CA PHE A 131 9.96 16.40 -5.57
C PHE A 131 11.24 17.21 -5.78
N ILE A 132 12.35 16.53 -6.02
CA ILE A 132 13.68 17.13 -6.08
C ILE A 132 14.02 17.44 -7.53
N ALA A 133 13.94 18.71 -7.89
CA ALA A 133 14.25 19.26 -9.20
C ALA A 133 15.76 19.54 -9.37
N SER A 134 16.19 19.69 -10.63
CA SER A 134 17.54 20.17 -10.98
C SER A 134 17.53 20.92 -12.30
N GLU A 135 18.42 21.90 -12.41
CA GLU A 135 18.67 22.63 -13.66
C GLU A 135 19.72 21.96 -14.56
N ILE A 136 20.35 20.88 -14.11
CA ILE A 136 21.44 20.18 -14.79
C ILE A 136 20.98 18.81 -15.27
N ILE A 137 21.16 18.54 -16.57
CA ILE A 137 20.92 17.21 -17.14
C ILE A 137 21.99 16.25 -16.61
N GLU A 138 21.57 15.15 -16.01
CA GLU A 138 22.45 14.11 -15.48
C GLU A 138 22.66 12.98 -16.48
N ARG A 139 21.61 12.62 -17.23
CA ARG A 139 21.62 11.46 -18.11
C ARG A 139 20.77 11.65 -19.36
N ILE A 140 21.27 11.12 -20.48
CA ILE A 140 20.54 10.94 -21.73
C ILE A 140 20.61 9.46 -22.13
N GLU A 141 19.45 8.84 -22.28
CA GLU A 141 19.29 7.47 -22.79
C GLU A 141 18.63 7.49 -24.16
N LEU A 142 19.03 6.57 -25.04
CA LEU A 142 18.38 6.33 -26.33
C LEU A 142 17.78 4.95 -26.30
N TYR A 143 16.60 4.78 -26.90
CA TYR A 143 15.90 3.51 -26.96
C TYR A 143 15.11 3.34 -28.26
N ASP A 144 14.87 2.09 -28.64
CA ASP A 144 14.17 1.74 -29.88
C ASP A 144 12.63 1.70 -29.71
N GLY A 145 11.89 1.42 -30.80
CA GLY A 145 10.43 1.28 -30.78
C GLY A 145 9.87 0.10 -29.97
N ASN A 146 10.74 -0.73 -29.37
CA ASN A 146 10.39 -1.76 -28.40
C ASN A 146 10.68 -1.33 -26.96
N GLY A 147 11.20 -0.12 -26.74
CA GLY A 147 11.60 0.38 -25.42
C GLY A 147 12.97 -0.12 -24.96
N THR A 148 13.76 -0.74 -25.84
CA THR A 148 15.07 -1.31 -25.46
C THR A 148 16.15 -0.24 -25.54
N VAL A 149 16.93 -0.08 -24.45
CA VAL A 149 18.03 0.89 -24.38
C VAL A 149 19.16 0.52 -25.34
N ILE A 150 19.60 1.49 -26.13
CA ILE A 150 20.69 1.35 -27.09
C ILE A 150 22.00 1.80 -26.43
N GLY A 151 22.85 0.82 -26.10
CA GLY A 151 24.11 1.06 -25.38
C GLY A 151 25.29 1.46 -26.26
N GLY A 152 25.24 1.24 -27.57
CA GLY A 152 26.39 1.48 -28.44
C GLY A 152 26.08 1.46 -29.93
N GLU A 153 25.63 0.32 -30.45
CA GLU A 153 25.35 0.11 -31.88
C GLU A 153 23.88 -0.29 -32.09
N TYR A 154 23.26 0.19 -33.16
CA TYR A 154 21.90 -0.11 -33.55
C TYR A 154 21.84 -0.54 -35.02
N ALA A 155 21.35 -1.74 -35.27
CA ALA A 155 21.15 -2.26 -36.62
C ALA A 155 19.86 -1.67 -37.23
N LEU A 156 20.01 -0.87 -38.28
CA LEU A 156 18.92 -0.22 -38.99
C LEU A 156 18.64 -0.96 -40.31
N ASN A 157 17.77 -1.97 -40.26
CA ASN A 157 17.44 -2.80 -41.41
C ASN A 157 16.40 -2.14 -42.36
N SER A 158 15.59 -1.26 -41.82
CA SER A 158 14.58 -0.45 -42.50
C SER A 158 14.38 0.84 -41.70
N ALA A 159 13.59 1.79 -42.22
CA ALA A 159 13.24 2.99 -41.47
C ALA A 159 12.71 2.63 -40.07
N SER A 160 13.20 3.34 -39.05
CA SER A 160 12.86 3.08 -37.64
C SER A 160 13.05 4.33 -36.82
N ARG A 161 12.24 4.50 -35.78
CA ARG A 161 12.32 5.64 -34.86
C ARG A 161 13.13 5.28 -33.63
N ILE A 162 14.11 6.13 -33.32
CA ILE A 162 14.82 6.14 -32.05
C ILE A 162 14.24 7.23 -31.16
N PHE A 163 13.98 6.85 -29.92
CA PHE A 163 13.48 7.73 -28.89
C PHE A 163 14.59 8.07 -27.91
N TYR A 164 14.32 9.04 -27.04
CA TYR A 164 15.26 9.46 -26.01
C TYR A 164 14.57 9.66 -24.67
N ASP A 165 15.34 9.52 -23.60
CA ASP A 165 14.97 9.95 -22.26
C ASP A 165 16.03 10.88 -21.67
N ILE A 166 15.60 11.98 -21.06
CA ILE A 166 16.45 12.97 -20.38
C ILE A 166 16.09 12.98 -18.90
N GLN A 167 17.10 12.81 -18.05
CA GLN A 167 16.92 12.78 -16.60
C GLN A 167 17.81 13.83 -15.90
N PRO A 168 17.22 14.67 -15.02
CA PRO A 168 15.79 14.93 -14.91
C PRO A 168 15.31 15.82 -16.08
N ILE A 169 14.06 15.69 -16.52
CA ILE A 169 13.56 16.36 -17.74
C ILE A 169 13.35 17.87 -17.54
N ASP A 170 13.03 18.29 -16.33
CA ASP A 170 12.95 19.69 -15.94
C ASP A 170 14.27 20.43 -16.13
N ALA A 171 15.41 19.75 -16.13
CA ALA A 171 16.71 20.34 -16.45
C ALA A 171 16.84 20.79 -17.91
N LEU A 172 15.98 20.33 -18.82
CA LEU A 172 16.04 20.71 -20.24
C LEU A 172 15.70 22.20 -20.41
N ALA A 173 16.59 22.94 -21.09
CA ALA A 173 16.37 24.34 -21.45
C ALA A 173 15.37 24.43 -22.60
N GLY A 174 14.10 24.60 -22.26
CA GLY A 174 13.04 24.69 -23.25
C GLY A 174 13.04 23.46 -24.15
N ASN A 175 13.18 23.69 -25.46
CA ASN A 175 13.00 22.68 -26.50
C ASN A 175 14.32 22.34 -27.24
N ALA A 176 15.46 22.43 -26.54
CA ALA A 176 16.78 22.39 -27.15
C ALA A 176 17.34 20.97 -27.37
N VAL A 177 16.61 20.11 -28.09
CA VAL A 177 17.06 18.76 -28.48
C VAL A 177 17.34 18.73 -29.99
N ARG A 178 18.51 18.22 -30.40
CA ARG A 178 18.92 18.16 -31.82
C ARG A 178 19.54 16.81 -32.18
N TRP A 179 19.02 16.21 -33.25
CA TRP A 179 19.57 15.03 -33.90
C TRP A 179 20.49 15.38 -35.07
N GLU A 180 21.52 14.59 -35.30
CA GLU A 180 22.45 14.73 -36.44
C GLU A 180 23.07 13.37 -36.80
N SER A 181 23.13 13.05 -38.09
CA SER A 181 23.98 11.97 -38.63
C SER A 181 25.36 12.54 -38.97
N THR A 182 26.43 11.81 -38.64
CA THR A 182 27.78 12.19 -39.09
C THR A 182 27.99 11.99 -40.58
N ASP A 183 27.17 11.15 -41.22
CA ASP A 183 27.25 10.84 -42.64
C ASP A 183 25.82 10.63 -43.22
N PRO A 184 25.20 11.70 -43.75
CA PRO A 184 23.87 11.65 -44.35
C PRO A 184 23.77 10.73 -45.58
N ASP A 185 24.90 10.39 -46.23
CA ASP A 185 24.91 9.46 -47.38
C ASP A 185 24.73 8.00 -46.93
N VAL A 186 24.96 7.70 -45.64
CA VAL A 186 24.70 6.40 -45.03
C VAL A 186 23.27 6.33 -44.48
N PHE A 187 22.87 7.31 -43.66
CA PHE A 187 21.51 7.43 -43.15
C PHE A 187 21.16 8.88 -42.78
N THR A 188 19.88 9.23 -42.88
CA THR A 188 19.33 10.52 -42.44
C THR A 188 18.50 10.36 -41.17
N VAL A 189 18.29 11.46 -40.44
CA VAL A 189 17.50 11.49 -39.21
C VAL A 189 16.59 12.73 -39.18
N THR A 190 15.33 12.53 -38.81
CA THR A 190 14.33 13.60 -38.66
C THR A 190 14.47 14.33 -37.32
N GLN A 191 13.75 15.44 -37.12
CA GLN A 191 13.77 16.16 -35.83
C GLN A 191 13.20 15.32 -34.67
N ASN A 192 12.42 14.30 -35.02
CA ASN A 192 11.76 13.39 -34.11
C ASN A 192 12.53 12.07 -33.87
N GLY A 193 13.72 11.93 -34.46
CA GLY A 193 14.58 10.74 -34.29
C GLY A 193 14.21 9.57 -35.21
N THR A 194 13.41 9.79 -36.26
CA THR A 194 13.16 8.76 -37.28
C THR A 194 14.37 8.65 -38.19
N LEU A 195 14.94 7.45 -38.29
CA LEU A 195 16.11 7.15 -39.10
C LEU A 195 15.69 6.52 -40.43
N TYR A 196 16.27 6.98 -41.53
CA TYR A 196 16.10 6.39 -42.86
C TYR A 196 17.46 5.93 -43.39
N PRO A 197 17.64 4.63 -43.68
CA PRO A 197 18.88 4.16 -44.31
C PRO A 197 18.93 4.66 -45.78
N VAL A 198 20.06 5.21 -46.19
CA VAL A 198 20.28 5.75 -47.55
C VAL A 198 21.18 4.82 -48.38
N SER A 199 22.22 4.27 -47.74
CA SER A 199 23.13 3.28 -48.30
C SER A 199 23.61 2.32 -47.21
N ARG A 200 24.23 1.20 -47.60
CA ARG A 200 24.78 0.20 -46.67
C ARG A 200 26.13 0.67 -46.13
N GLY A 201 26.25 0.83 -44.83
CA GLY A 201 27.46 1.31 -44.16
C GLY A 201 27.25 1.50 -42.66
N ILE A 202 28.19 2.18 -42.01
CA ILE A 202 28.13 2.50 -40.59
C ILE A 202 28.41 3.99 -40.41
N ALA A 203 27.56 4.67 -39.65
CA ALA A 203 27.74 6.08 -39.32
C ALA A 203 27.24 6.37 -37.90
N THR A 204 27.61 7.53 -37.34
CA THR A 204 27.28 7.88 -35.94
C THR A 204 26.06 8.79 -35.87
N LEU A 205 25.09 8.43 -35.04
CA LEU A 205 23.99 9.30 -34.63
C LEU A 205 24.42 10.13 -33.42
N LYS A 206 24.16 11.43 -33.45
CA LYS A 206 24.37 12.37 -32.35
C LYS A 206 23.04 12.93 -31.88
N LEU A 207 22.82 12.91 -30.57
CA LEU A 207 21.75 13.64 -29.89
C LEU A 207 22.35 14.68 -28.95
N THR A 208 22.07 15.96 -29.18
CA THR A 208 22.49 17.07 -28.31
C THR A 208 21.30 17.61 -27.55
N ALA A 209 21.42 17.77 -26.23
CA ALA A 209 20.45 18.44 -25.37
C ALA A 209 21.13 19.58 -24.59
N THR A 210 20.44 20.70 -24.39
CA THR A 210 20.97 21.84 -23.62
C THR A 210 20.25 21.93 -22.28
N ASP A 211 20.98 21.98 -21.17
CA ASP A 211 20.38 22.16 -19.84
C ASP A 211 20.09 23.63 -19.54
N ARG A 212 19.31 23.91 -18.47
CA ARG A 212 18.91 25.27 -18.07
C ARG A 212 20.09 26.17 -17.66
N THR A 213 21.26 25.59 -17.40
CA THR A 213 22.51 26.35 -17.17
C THR A 213 23.19 26.79 -18.47
N GLY A 214 22.69 26.34 -19.63
CA GLY A 214 23.24 26.60 -20.96
C GLY A 214 24.34 25.62 -21.38
N LYS A 215 24.50 24.50 -20.66
CA LYS A 215 25.51 23.48 -20.98
C LYS A 215 24.94 22.41 -21.92
N ASN A 216 25.71 22.07 -22.94
CA ASN A 216 25.37 21.00 -23.88
C ASN A 216 25.78 19.62 -23.36
N HIS A 217 24.86 18.67 -23.48
CA HIS A 217 25.03 17.26 -23.20
C HIS A 217 24.83 16.46 -24.49
N LEU A 218 25.66 15.46 -24.72
CA LEU A 218 25.75 14.78 -26.01
C LEU A 218 25.79 13.27 -25.85
N LYS A 219 24.86 12.58 -26.51
CA LYS A 219 24.80 11.13 -26.63
C LYS A 219 25.13 10.70 -28.05
N ARG A 220 25.93 9.64 -28.19
CA ARG A 220 26.34 9.08 -29.49
C ARG A 220 26.12 7.58 -29.53
N ILE A 221 25.63 7.09 -30.66
CA ILE A 221 25.53 5.65 -30.98
C ILE A 221 25.95 5.43 -32.44
N GLN A 222 26.46 4.23 -32.75
CA GLN A 222 26.68 3.79 -34.12
C GLN A 222 25.37 3.25 -34.69
N ILE A 223 25.08 3.62 -35.93
CA ILE A 223 23.99 3.08 -36.73
C ILE A 223 24.63 2.21 -37.80
N ASP A 224 24.30 0.93 -37.80
CA ASP A 224 24.74 -0.03 -38.81
C ASP A 224 23.60 -0.29 -39.80
N THR A 225 23.75 0.21 -41.02
CA THR A 225 22.84 -0.03 -42.15
C THR A 225 23.35 -1.14 -43.05
N SER A 226 24.38 -1.90 -42.66
CA SER A 226 24.98 -2.95 -43.49
C SER A 226 24.00 -4.06 -43.86
N ALA A 227 22.95 -4.27 -43.07
CA ALA A 227 21.85 -5.20 -43.35
C ALA A 227 20.58 -4.51 -43.86
N ALA A 228 20.62 -3.21 -44.19
CA ALA A 228 19.46 -2.48 -44.68
C ALA A 228 18.99 -3.01 -46.04
N VAL A 229 17.67 -3.23 -46.15
CA VAL A 229 17.03 -3.75 -47.37
C VAL A 229 16.18 -2.71 -48.09
N VAL A 230 15.52 -1.82 -47.34
CA VAL A 230 14.63 -0.78 -47.87
C VAL A 230 14.97 0.57 -47.25
N ARG A 231 14.85 1.65 -48.04
CA ARG A 231 14.99 3.04 -47.58
C ARG A 231 13.83 3.51 -46.69
N THR A 232 12.63 3.05 -47.00
CA THR A 232 11.36 3.42 -46.35
C THR A 232 10.40 2.22 -46.38
N ASP A 233 9.46 2.17 -45.45
CA ASP A 233 8.36 1.20 -45.43
C ASP A 233 7.08 1.71 -46.11
N THR A 234 7.05 3.01 -46.45
CA THR A 234 5.93 3.65 -47.15
C THR A 234 6.46 4.45 -48.34
N VAL A 235 5.87 4.22 -49.51
CA VAL A 235 6.18 4.87 -50.78
C VAL A 235 4.94 5.60 -51.26
N TYR A 236 5.08 6.88 -51.59
CA TYR A 236 4.07 7.63 -52.32
C TYR A 236 4.55 7.85 -53.74
N ALA A 237 3.78 7.35 -54.70
CA ALA A 237 4.14 7.39 -56.11
C ALA A 237 3.05 8.02 -56.97
N VAL A 238 3.46 8.86 -57.91
CA VAL A 238 2.57 9.44 -58.94
C VAL A 238 2.28 8.42 -60.05
N GLU A 239 3.20 7.50 -60.28
CA GLU A 239 3.13 6.46 -61.32
C GLU A 239 2.96 5.04 -60.75
N GLU A 240 2.73 4.07 -61.64
CA GLU A 240 2.55 2.68 -61.21
C GLU A 240 3.87 2.11 -60.71
N VAL A 241 3.85 1.54 -59.51
CA VAL A 241 5.02 0.93 -58.89
C VAL A 241 5.06 -0.56 -59.25
N ASP A 242 6.07 -0.93 -60.02
CA ASP A 242 6.43 -2.31 -60.31
C ASP A 242 7.76 -2.70 -59.61
N GLU A 243 8.19 -3.95 -59.78
CA GLU A 243 9.45 -4.43 -59.19
C GLU A 243 10.68 -3.66 -59.69
N THR A 244 10.67 -3.21 -60.94
CA THR A 244 11.79 -2.47 -61.53
C THR A 244 11.93 -1.12 -60.84
N TRP A 245 10.82 -0.43 -60.65
CA TRP A 245 10.74 0.84 -59.95
C TRP A 245 11.23 0.70 -58.50
N LEU A 246 10.78 -0.33 -57.78
CA LEU A 246 11.20 -0.60 -56.40
C LEU A 246 12.72 -0.83 -56.30
N ARG A 247 13.29 -1.60 -57.24
CA ARG A 247 14.74 -1.88 -57.28
C ARG A 247 15.60 -0.65 -57.55
N GLN A 248 15.04 0.35 -58.23
CA GLN A 248 15.75 1.60 -58.55
C GLN A 248 15.65 2.64 -57.44
N ASN A 249 14.50 2.71 -56.76
CA ASN A 249 14.15 3.85 -55.92
C ASN A 249 14.14 3.55 -54.41
N VAL A 250 13.85 2.30 -54.01
CA VAL A 250 13.55 1.96 -52.60
C VAL A 250 14.52 0.92 -52.04
N LEU A 251 14.90 -0.07 -52.86
CA LEU A 251 15.71 -1.20 -52.40
C LEU A 251 17.20 -0.85 -52.33
N LEU A 252 17.86 -1.33 -51.28
CA LEU A 252 19.28 -1.08 -51.01
C LEU A 252 20.19 -2.26 -51.35
N THR A 253 19.61 -3.38 -51.77
CA THR A 253 20.33 -4.60 -52.13
C THR A 253 19.61 -5.37 -53.24
N GLN A 254 20.36 -6.18 -53.98
CA GLN A 254 19.83 -7.01 -55.06
C GLN A 254 19.42 -8.41 -54.58
N ASP A 255 20.02 -8.90 -53.49
CA ASP A 255 19.78 -10.22 -52.89
C ASP A 255 18.49 -10.24 -52.04
N ILE A 256 17.36 -9.91 -52.66
CA ILE A 256 16.02 -9.87 -52.05
C ILE A 256 14.99 -10.47 -53.00
N GLU A 257 13.98 -11.11 -52.40
CA GLU A 257 12.76 -11.56 -53.07
C GLU A 257 11.64 -10.54 -52.83
N LEU A 258 10.81 -10.30 -53.84
CA LEU A 258 9.64 -9.43 -53.75
C LEU A 258 8.38 -10.27 -53.87
N GLU A 259 7.45 -10.10 -52.93
CA GLU A 259 6.14 -10.71 -52.97
C GLU A 259 5.07 -9.60 -53.00
N LYS A 260 4.37 -9.46 -54.12
CA LYS A 260 3.23 -8.56 -54.23
C LYS A 260 2.02 -9.19 -53.52
N ILE A 261 1.56 -8.58 -52.42
CA ILE A 261 0.38 -9.03 -51.69
C ILE A 261 -0.89 -8.53 -52.39
N ASN A 262 -0.92 -7.23 -52.71
CA ASN A 262 -1.99 -6.58 -53.47
C ASN A 262 -1.45 -5.32 -54.17
N GLU A 263 -2.33 -4.51 -54.76
CA GLU A 263 -1.93 -3.29 -55.51
C GLU A 263 -1.14 -2.28 -54.66
N ASN A 264 -1.37 -2.23 -53.34
CA ASN A 264 -0.78 -1.24 -52.45
C ASN A 264 0.21 -1.83 -51.45
N ASN A 265 0.43 -3.14 -51.44
CA ASN A 265 1.25 -3.80 -50.41
C ASN A 265 2.17 -4.86 -51.01
N TRP A 266 3.44 -4.78 -50.62
CA TRP A 266 4.50 -5.70 -50.99
C TRP A 266 5.18 -6.22 -49.72
N ASN A 267 5.76 -7.42 -49.78
CA ASN A 267 6.78 -7.86 -48.84
C ASN A 267 8.12 -7.85 -49.55
N VAL A 268 9.11 -7.20 -48.95
CA VAL A 268 10.53 -7.39 -49.28
C VAL A 268 11.08 -8.49 -48.39
N ILE A 269 11.59 -9.56 -48.98
CA ILE A 269 12.08 -10.73 -48.25
C ILE A 269 13.60 -10.80 -48.41
N ASP A 270 14.33 -10.78 -47.31
CA ASP A 270 15.79 -10.90 -47.34
C ASP A 270 16.25 -12.34 -47.56
N GLN A 271 17.57 -12.53 -47.73
CA GLN A 271 18.19 -13.85 -47.93
C GLN A 271 17.99 -14.84 -46.77
N TYR A 272 17.54 -14.36 -45.60
CA TYR A 272 17.27 -15.18 -44.41
C TYR A 272 15.78 -15.49 -44.24
N GLY A 273 14.92 -14.97 -45.14
CA GLY A 273 13.47 -15.13 -45.08
C GLY A 273 12.76 -14.12 -44.18
N ASN A 274 13.45 -13.08 -43.68
CA ASN A 274 12.81 -12.00 -42.92
C ASN A 274 11.98 -11.14 -43.88
N ARG A 275 10.78 -10.76 -43.44
CA ARG A 275 9.80 -10.03 -44.25
C ARG A 275 9.69 -8.58 -43.78
N TYR A 276 9.85 -7.66 -44.71
CA TYR A 276 9.73 -6.22 -44.49
C TYR A 276 8.53 -5.72 -45.30
N PRO A 277 7.41 -5.37 -44.64
CA PRO A 277 6.24 -4.88 -45.34
C PRO A 277 6.53 -3.51 -45.95
N LEU A 278 6.08 -3.31 -47.19
CA LEU A 278 6.21 -2.08 -47.93
C LEU A 278 4.84 -1.66 -48.46
N ARG A 279 4.37 -0.49 -48.03
CA ARG A 279 3.12 0.11 -48.50
C ARG A 279 3.41 1.06 -49.66
N VAL A 280 2.62 0.97 -50.72
CA VAL A 280 2.65 1.89 -51.86
C VAL A 280 1.30 2.59 -51.92
N ASP A 281 1.33 3.90 -51.72
CA ASP A 281 0.17 4.78 -51.84
C ASP A 281 0.32 5.63 -53.11
N ARG A 282 -0.78 5.81 -53.86
CA ARG A 282 -0.81 6.76 -54.98
C ARG A 282 -0.95 8.18 -54.45
N CYS A 283 -0.16 9.10 -54.98
CA CYS A 283 -0.28 10.53 -54.71
C CYS A 283 -0.36 11.34 -56.01
N ALA A 284 -0.86 12.57 -55.93
CA ALA A 284 -0.76 13.51 -57.05
C ALA A 284 0.61 14.20 -57.09
N PRO A 285 1.12 14.63 -58.26
CA PRO A 285 2.33 15.45 -58.34
C PRO A 285 2.21 16.70 -57.46
N GLY A 286 3.22 16.94 -56.62
CA GLY A 286 3.24 18.05 -55.66
C GLY A 286 2.24 17.91 -54.50
N GLU A 287 1.62 16.75 -54.29
CA GLU A 287 0.80 16.49 -53.11
C GLU A 287 1.68 16.50 -51.85
N TRP A 288 1.27 17.28 -50.86
CA TRP A 288 1.95 17.38 -49.57
C TRP A 288 1.13 16.73 -48.46
N GLY A 289 1.78 16.33 -47.37
CA GLY A 289 1.10 15.76 -46.21
C GLY A 289 2.00 15.68 -45.00
N PHE A 290 1.48 15.06 -43.94
CA PHE A 290 2.27 14.77 -42.75
C PHE A 290 3.16 13.55 -43.02
N THR A 291 4.46 13.72 -42.87
CA THR A 291 5.45 12.66 -43.11
C THR A 291 5.87 11.94 -41.82
N ASP A 292 5.66 12.56 -40.65
CA ASP A 292 5.89 11.91 -39.35
C ASP A 292 4.65 11.13 -38.88
N THR A 293 4.85 10.14 -38.01
CA THR A 293 3.82 9.33 -37.38
C THR A 293 3.74 9.62 -35.87
N LEU A 294 3.38 10.87 -35.53
CA LEU A 294 3.06 11.28 -34.16
C LEU A 294 1.60 10.97 -33.82
N ASP A 295 1.31 9.76 -33.36
CA ASP A 295 -0.04 9.40 -32.91
C ASP A 295 -0.22 9.62 -31.40
N VAL A 296 0.83 9.32 -30.62
CA VAL A 296 0.86 9.51 -29.16
C VAL A 296 2.12 10.27 -28.77
N ILE A 297 1.96 11.30 -27.94
CA ILE A 297 3.04 12.10 -27.36
C ILE A 297 2.83 12.25 -25.85
N TYR A 298 3.88 12.60 -25.11
CA TYR A 298 3.85 12.63 -23.65
C TYR A 298 4.15 14.02 -23.11
N THR A 299 3.47 14.43 -22.04
CA THR A 299 3.95 15.55 -21.20
C THR A 299 5.33 15.24 -20.65
N GLN A 300 6.09 16.27 -20.27
CA GLN A 300 7.42 16.11 -19.70
C GLN A 300 8.31 15.18 -20.56
N ASN A 301 8.15 15.30 -21.86
CA ASN A 301 8.89 14.60 -22.88
C ASN A 301 8.84 15.44 -24.16
N GLY A 302 9.77 15.23 -25.08
CA GLY A 302 9.86 16.10 -26.24
C GLY A 302 10.48 17.46 -25.90
N PRO A 303 10.62 18.34 -26.90
CA PRO A 303 9.61 18.74 -27.88
C PRO A 303 9.30 17.69 -28.96
N TYR A 304 8.12 17.81 -29.56
CA TYR A 304 7.67 17.01 -30.70
C TYR A 304 7.47 17.88 -31.94
N PHE A 305 7.87 17.38 -33.10
CA PHE A 305 7.82 18.12 -34.36
C PHE A 305 6.84 17.44 -35.32
N LEU A 306 5.90 18.18 -35.90
CA LEU A 306 5.03 17.61 -36.92
C LEU A 306 5.54 18.02 -38.30
N GLU A 307 6.26 17.11 -38.95
CA GLU A 307 6.86 17.36 -40.27
C GLU A 307 5.80 17.33 -41.36
N VAL A 308 5.82 18.37 -42.20
CA VAL A 308 4.95 18.54 -43.37
C VAL A 308 5.86 18.68 -44.58
N ASP A 309 5.71 17.78 -45.54
CA ASP A 309 6.52 17.79 -46.76
C ASP A 309 5.72 17.24 -47.96
N TYR A 310 6.29 17.35 -49.15
CA TYR A 310 5.80 16.64 -50.33
C TYR A 310 5.86 15.13 -50.10
N LEU A 311 4.77 14.43 -50.44
CA LEU A 311 4.65 13.00 -50.17
C LEU A 311 5.51 12.16 -51.11
N GLU A 312 5.66 12.59 -52.37
CA GLU A 312 6.32 11.83 -53.43
C GLU A 312 7.73 11.36 -53.02
N THR A 313 7.92 10.05 -52.92
CA THR A 313 9.15 9.45 -52.37
C THR A 313 10.37 9.69 -53.26
N VAL A 314 10.14 9.77 -54.58
CA VAL A 314 11.15 10.19 -55.55
C VAL A 314 10.49 11.20 -56.46
N ALA A 315 10.77 12.48 -56.21
CA ALA A 315 10.19 13.54 -57.01
C ALA A 315 10.69 13.49 -58.46
N THR A 316 9.75 13.48 -59.40
CA THR A 316 10.06 13.56 -60.83
C THR A 316 10.66 14.92 -61.23
N GLU A 317 10.42 15.96 -60.43
CA GLU A 317 10.96 17.32 -60.55
C GLU A 317 11.38 17.84 -59.17
N GLU A 318 12.37 18.73 -59.10
CA GLU A 318 12.85 19.28 -57.84
C GLU A 318 11.83 20.30 -57.27
N TYR A 319 11.17 19.94 -56.16
CA TYR A 319 10.25 20.85 -55.48
C TYR A 319 11.00 21.83 -54.57
N PRO A 320 10.59 23.12 -54.51
CA PRO A 320 11.13 24.06 -53.53
C PRO A 320 10.71 23.64 -52.11
N PRO A 321 11.40 24.08 -51.04
CA PRO A 321 10.97 23.83 -49.68
C PRO A 321 9.54 24.28 -49.42
N LEU A 322 8.76 23.46 -48.72
CA LEU A 322 7.37 23.74 -48.39
C LEU A 322 7.29 24.86 -47.34
N ASP A 323 6.60 25.96 -47.66
CA ASP A 323 6.25 27.00 -46.68
C ASP A 323 4.91 26.65 -46.04
N TYR A 324 4.93 26.27 -44.76
CA TYR A 324 3.75 25.83 -44.03
C TYR A 324 3.67 26.46 -42.64
N SER A 325 2.44 26.54 -42.12
CA SER A 325 2.19 26.93 -40.74
C SER A 325 1.36 25.86 -40.03
N LEU A 326 1.65 25.64 -38.76
CA LEU A 326 0.87 24.77 -37.89
C LEU A 326 -0.04 25.59 -36.98
N ARG A 327 -1.20 25.03 -36.64
CA ARG A 327 -2.06 25.54 -35.55
C ARG A 327 -2.81 24.42 -34.87
N ILE A 328 -3.10 24.61 -33.59
CA ILE A 328 -4.01 23.74 -32.84
C ILE A 328 -5.44 24.26 -33.04
N THR A 329 -6.31 23.46 -33.64
CA THR A 329 -7.69 23.87 -33.96
C THR A 329 -8.67 23.58 -32.84
N ASN A 330 -8.42 22.56 -32.03
CA ASN A 330 -9.20 22.30 -30.83
C ASN A 330 -8.51 22.90 -29.59
N LEU A 331 -9.01 24.03 -29.10
CA LEU A 331 -8.41 24.77 -27.98
C LEU A 331 -8.68 24.11 -26.61
N THR A 332 -8.31 22.83 -26.46
CA THR A 332 -8.44 22.04 -25.22
C THR A 332 -7.44 22.46 -24.14
N GLY A 333 -6.39 23.18 -24.53
CA GLY A 333 -5.25 23.53 -23.68
C GLY A 333 -4.34 22.33 -23.35
N ALA A 334 -4.48 21.21 -24.07
CA ALA A 334 -3.69 20.00 -23.84
C ALA A 334 -2.25 20.12 -24.41
N ALA A 335 -2.03 20.95 -25.42
CA ALA A 335 -0.70 21.35 -25.88
C ALA A 335 -0.65 22.84 -26.21
N ARG A 336 0.57 23.37 -26.25
CA ARG A 336 0.90 24.66 -26.86
C ARG A 336 1.74 24.41 -28.11
N LEU A 337 1.61 25.28 -29.09
CA LEU A 337 2.45 25.30 -30.28
C LEU A 337 3.41 26.49 -30.19
N VAL A 338 4.70 26.25 -30.39
CA VAL A 338 5.70 27.31 -30.56
C VAL A 338 6.40 27.08 -31.88
N GLU A 339 6.20 27.98 -32.83
CA GLU A 339 6.59 27.78 -34.24
C GLU A 339 5.98 26.48 -34.77
N ASN A 340 6.78 25.44 -35.03
CA ASN A 340 6.33 24.12 -35.49
C ASN A 340 6.45 23.02 -34.42
N GLU A 341 6.72 23.40 -33.17
CA GLU A 341 6.93 22.49 -32.05
C GLU A 341 5.66 22.31 -31.23
N ILE A 342 5.19 21.06 -31.14
CA ILE A 342 4.10 20.66 -30.26
C ILE A 342 4.69 20.40 -28.88
N ILE A 343 4.20 21.15 -27.89
CA ILE A 343 4.64 21.05 -26.52
C ILE A 343 3.45 20.62 -25.67
N PRO A 344 3.43 19.34 -25.25
CA PRO A 344 2.35 18.82 -24.42
C PRO A 344 2.32 19.51 -23.06
N VAL A 345 1.12 19.85 -22.60
CA VAL A 345 0.86 20.56 -21.34
C VAL A 345 0.16 19.64 -20.34
N LYS A 346 -0.86 18.89 -20.78
CA LYS A 346 -1.63 17.94 -19.96
C LYS A 346 -2.22 16.85 -20.86
N ALA A 347 -2.65 15.74 -20.28
CA ALA A 347 -3.32 14.70 -21.07
C ALA A 347 -4.57 15.21 -21.80
N GLY A 348 -4.84 14.60 -22.95
CA GLY A 348 -5.99 14.91 -23.79
C GLY A 348 -5.72 14.67 -25.27
N THR A 349 -6.61 15.16 -26.11
CA THR A 349 -6.49 15.02 -27.57
C THR A 349 -6.32 16.38 -28.21
N VAL A 350 -5.39 16.51 -29.15
CA VAL A 350 -5.17 17.73 -29.93
C VAL A 350 -5.32 17.45 -31.43
N GLU A 351 -5.91 18.40 -32.14
CA GLU A 351 -6.03 18.45 -33.58
C GLU A 351 -5.06 19.51 -34.08
N VAL A 352 -4.03 19.06 -34.79
CA VAL A 352 -3.02 19.91 -35.40
C VAL A 352 -3.34 20.05 -36.86
N THR A 353 -3.56 21.29 -37.31
CA THR A 353 -3.84 21.62 -38.70
C THR A 353 -2.62 22.30 -39.31
N ALA A 354 -2.14 21.73 -40.41
CA ALA A 354 -1.14 22.34 -41.27
C ALA A 354 -1.83 23.09 -42.41
N ALA A 355 -1.35 24.28 -42.72
CA ALA A 355 -1.79 25.09 -43.85
C ALA A 355 -0.62 25.35 -44.80
N VAL A 356 -0.83 25.02 -46.08
CA VAL A 356 0.10 25.26 -47.20
C VAL A 356 -0.67 26.01 -48.27
N GLY A 357 -0.44 27.31 -48.38
CA GLY A 357 -1.30 28.19 -49.19
C GLY A 357 -2.74 28.19 -48.67
N GLU A 358 -3.71 27.82 -49.53
CA GLU A 358 -5.13 27.72 -49.19
C GLU A 358 -5.57 26.31 -48.75
N VAL A 359 -4.69 25.32 -48.85
CA VAL A 359 -5.02 23.92 -48.52
C VAL A 359 -4.66 23.65 -47.07
N GLU A 360 -5.57 23.00 -46.35
CA GLU A 360 -5.38 22.62 -44.96
C GLU A 360 -5.55 21.11 -44.80
N LYS A 361 -4.67 20.49 -44.00
CA LYS A 361 -4.77 19.10 -43.58
C LYS A 361 -4.67 19.03 -42.07
N THR A 362 -5.52 18.21 -41.45
CA THR A 362 -5.60 18.08 -39.98
C THR A 362 -5.23 16.67 -39.56
N ARG A 363 -4.51 16.55 -38.45
CA ARG A 363 -4.21 15.28 -37.78
C ARG A 363 -4.55 15.35 -36.30
N THR A 364 -5.02 14.24 -35.77
CA THR A 364 -5.27 14.06 -34.34
C THR A 364 -4.05 13.44 -33.67
N VAL A 365 -3.62 14.00 -32.53
CA VAL A 365 -2.54 13.48 -31.68
C VAL A 365 -3.08 13.31 -30.27
N ILE A 366 -2.80 12.15 -29.66
CA ILE A 366 -3.15 11.84 -28.28
C ILE A 366 -1.99 12.25 -27.38
N ILE A 367 -2.29 12.99 -26.33
CA ILE A 367 -1.34 13.40 -25.31
C ILE A 367 -1.58 12.55 -24.07
N ARG A 368 -0.54 11.83 -23.65
CA ARG A 368 -0.46 11.13 -22.38
C ARG A 368 0.37 11.93 -21.39
N GLU A 369 0.16 11.71 -20.10
CA GLU A 369 1.03 12.25 -19.07
C GLU A 369 2.25 11.36 -18.88
N ARG A 370 3.38 11.98 -18.58
CA ARG A 370 4.55 11.30 -18.03
C ARG A 370 4.73 11.75 -16.58
N PRO A 371 4.13 11.05 -15.61
CA PRO A 371 4.32 11.40 -14.21
C PRO A 371 5.77 11.16 -13.77
N VAL A 372 6.32 12.08 -12.99
CA VAL A 372 7.62 11.92 -12.30
C VAL A 372 7.49 11.10 -11.01
N TYR A 373 6.25 10.87 -10.58
CA TYR A 373 5.87 10.06 -9.42
C TYR A 373 4.36 9.81 -9.43
N PHE A 374 3.96 8.71 -8.80
CA PHE A 374 2.57 8.37 -8.49
C PHE A 374 2.52 7.53 -7.23
N ASP A 375 1.35 7.40 -6.61
CA ASP A 375 1.05 6.46 -5.54
C ASP A 375 0.23 5.27 -6.07
N LEU A 376 0.34 4.11 -5.42
CA LEU A 376 -0.65 3.04 -5.60
C LEU A 376 -1.80 3.23 -4.60
N ASP A 377 -2.94 2.59 -4.86
CA ASP A 377 -4.05 2.56 -3.89
C ASP A 377 -3.65 1.94 -2.55
N LEU A 378 -2.59 1.11 -2.57
CA LEU A 378 -1.99 0.48 -1.40
C LEU A 378 -0.49 0.85 -1.31
N GLY A 379 -0.09 1.44 -0.18
CA GLY A 379 1.29 1.84 0.08
C GLY A 379 2.01 0.95 1.09
N LYS A 380 3.27 1.27 1.41
CA LYS A 380 4.03 0.57 2.46
C LYS A 380 3.37 0.64 3.84
N GLU A 381 2.69 1.74 4.12
CA GLU A 381 1.93 1.93 5.36
C GLU A 381 0.78 0.92 5.45
N ASP A 382 0.12 0.61 4.33
CA ASP A 382 -0.92 -0.42 4.26
C ASP A 382 -0.35 -1.84 4.50
N ALA A 383 0.88 -2.12 4.09
CA ALA A 383 1.50 -3.42 4.34
C ALA A 383 1.84 -3.62 5.83
N ALA A 384 2.01 -2.52 6.57
CA ALA A 384 2.48 -2.49 7.95
C ALA A 384 1.37 -2.11 8.95
N LEU A 385 0.19 -2.72 8.81
CA LEU A 385 -0.92 -2.62 9.77
C LEU A 385 -0.87 -3.74 10.81
N GLY A 386 -1.63 -3.61 11.90
CA GLY A 386 -1.68 -4.63 12.95
C GLY A 386 -0.69 -4.42 14.09
N ILE A 387 -0.95 -5.11 15.20
CA ILE A 387 0.00 -5.23 16.32
C ILE A 387 1.29 -5.90 15.83
N ARG A 388 1.16 -6.78 14.84
CA ARG A 388 2.29 -7.47 14.20
C ARG A 388 2.99 -6.67 13.11
N MET A 389 2.51 -5.45 12.80
CA MET A 389 3.04 -4.61 11.72
C MET A 389 3.11 -5.36 10.38
N THR A 390 2.14 -6.25 10.13
CA THR A 390 2.04 -7.07 8.93
C THR A 390 0.56 -7.24 8.58
N ARG A 391 0.15 -6.77 7.40
CA ARG A 391 -1.20 -6.95 6.87
C ARG A 391 -1.30 -8.23 6.05
N LEU A 392 -2.17 -9.14 6.47
CA LEU A 392 -2.54 -10.35 5.74
C LEU A 392 -3.64 -10.07 4.72
N TRP A 393 -3.65 -10.86 3.65
CA TRP A 393 -4.66 -10.82 2.59
C TRP A 393 -5.20 -12.22 2.34
N GLY A 394 -6.52 -12.35 2.32
CA GLY A 394 -7.19 -13.54 1.80
C GLY A 394 -7.01 -13.65 0.28
N ARG A 395 -7.31 -14.83 -0.26
CA ARG A 395 -7.30 -15.07 -1.71
C ARG A 395 -8.58 -14.61 -2.40
N TYR A 396 -9.65 -14.46 -1.62
CA TYR A 396 -10.98 -14.12 -2.11
C TYR A 396 -11.48 -12.78 -1.56
N TRP A 397 -12.42 -12.19 -2.30
CA TRP A 397 -13.18 -11.00 -1.96
C TRP A 397 -14.67 -11.27 -2.16
N LEU A 398 -15.49 -10.34 -1.65
CA LEU A 398 -16.92 -10.30 -1.92
C LEU A 398 -17.21 -9.12 -2.86
N ASP A 399 -17.92 -9.37 -3.95
CA ASP A 399 -18.34 -8.33 -4.88
C ASP A 399 -19.49 -7.47 -4.32
N GLN A 400 -19.96 -6.49 -5.09
CA GLN A 400 -21.10 -5.63 -4.71
C GLN A 400 -22.40 -6.39 -4.37
N ASN A 401 -22.55 -7.62 -4.86
CA ASN A 401 -23.69 -8.50 -4.56
C ASN A 401 -23.39 -9.46 -3.39
N ASN A 402 -22.21 -9.37 -2.77
CA ASN A 402 -21.68 -10.30 -1.78
C ASN A 402 -21.49 -11.72 -2.33
N ALA A 403 -21.24 -11.84 -3.64
CA ALA A 403 -20.80 -13.09 -4.25
C ALA A 403 -19.28 -13.19 -4.15
N LEU A 404 -18.78 -14.41 -3.96
CA LEU A 404 -17.35 -14.68 -3.88
C LEU A 404 -16.67 -14.40 -5.23
N THR A 405 -15.56 -13.67 -5.20
CA THR A 405 -14.69 -13.41 -6.35
C THR A 405 -13.23 -13.58 -5.94
N ASP A 406 -12.39 -14.05 -6.86
CA ASP A 406 -10.94 -14.19 -6.69
C ASP A 406 -10.16 -12.98 -7.24
N THR A 407 -10.88 -11.93 -7.63
CA THR A 407 -10.33 -10.80 -8.37
C THR A 407 -10.17 -9.59 -7.45
N PHE A 408 -8.97 -9.02 -7.42
CA PHE A 408 -8.65 -7.74 -6.81
C PHE A 408 -8.19 -6.74 -7.87
N ARG A 409 -8.54 -5.47 -7.69
CA ARG A 409 -8.11 -4.37 -8.56
C ARG A 409 -7.15 -3.48 -7.79
N LEU A 410 -5.96 -3.27 -8.34
CA LEU A 410 -4.95 -2.37 -7.79
C LEU A 410 -4.70 -1.24 -8.79
N GLY A 411 -5.03 -0.02 -8.39
CA GLY A 411 -4.84 1.20 -9.18
C GLY A 411 -3.95 2.21 -8.46
N SER A 412 -4.22 3.48 -8.75
CA SER A 412 -3.50 4.64 -8.22
C SER A 412 -4.51 5.77 -7.94
N PRO A 413 -4.51 6.37 -6.73
CA PRO A 413 -5.46 7.42 -6.38
C PRO A 413 -5.13 8.77 -7.03
N ASP A 414 -3.86 9.00 -7.36
CA ASP A 414 -3.34 10.29 -7.85
C ASP A 414 -3.64 10.57 -9.32
N LEU A 415 -4.21 9.59 -10.01
CA LEU A 415 -3.98 9.49 -11.44
C LEU A 415 -5.16 8.77 -12.11
N ASP A 416 -5.86 9.49 -12.99
CA ASP A 416 -6.79 8.88 -13.93
C ASP A 416 -5.95 8.10 -14.95
N ALA A 417 -5.87 6.80 -14.80
CA ALA A 417 -4.99 5.98 -15.62
C ALA A 417 -5.39 5.92 -17.11
N SER A 418 -6.50 6.55 -17.51
CA SER A 418 -6.72 6.89 -18.91
C SER A 418 -5.76 7.96 -19.45
N GLN A 419 -4.93 8.57 -18.60
CA GLN A 419 -4.05 9.68 -18.97
C GLN A 419 -2.59 9.28 -19.19
N PHE A 420 -2.08 8.17 -18.65
CA PHE A 420 -0.67 7.75 -18.75
C PHE A 420 -0.59 6.23 -18.85
N ASP A 421 0.55 5.71 -19.29
CA ASP A 421 0.74 4.28 -19.51
C ASP A 421 1.53 3.64 -18.35
N LEU A 422 1.00 2.56 -17.79
CA LEU A 422 1.68 1.75 -16.77
C LEU A 422 2.00 0.36 -17.31
N TYR A 423 3.21 -0.08 -17.03
CA TYR A 423 3.59 -1.47 -17.16
C TYR A 423 3.52 -2.15 -15.79
N TRP A 424 2.73 -3.21 -15.71
CA TRP A 424 2.52 -3.98 -14.50
C TRP A 424 3.26 -5.32 -14.57
N GLU A 425 3.96 -5.66 -13.51
CA GLU A 425 4.69 -6.92 -13.36
C GLU A 425 4.51 -7.52 -11.96
N THR A 426 4.75 -8.83 -11.86
CA THR A 426 4.74 -9.58 -10.59
C THR A 426 6.04 -10.37 -10.46
N ASP A 427 6.54 -10.50 -9.24
CA ASP A 427 7.67 -11.37 -8.91
C ASP A 427 7.30 -12.86 -8.82
N ARG A 428 5.99 -13.18 -8.81
CA ARG A 428 5.42 -14.53 -8.64
C ARG A 428 4.32 -14.83 -9.68
N PRO A 429 4.62 -14.92 -10.99
CA PRO A 429 3.61 -15.24 -12.01
C PRO A 429 2.95 -16.63 -11.82
N GLU A 430 3.61 -17.53 -11.10
CA GLU A 430 3.08 -18.82 -10.67
C GLU A 430 1.97 -18.72 -9.61
N CYS A 431 1.95 -17.63 -8.82
CA CYS A 431 0.99 -17.43 -7.73
C CYS A 431 -0.16 -16.48 -8.10
N VAL A 432 0.00 -15.63 -9.13
CA VAL A 432 -1.02 -14.64 -9.52
C VAL A 432 -1.13 -14.52 -11.03
N ASP A 433 -2.36 -14.57 -11.55
CA ASP A 433 -2.64 -14.10 -12.90
C ASP A 433 -2.84 -12.59 -12.86
N LEU A 434 -1.96 -11.88 -13.58
CA LEU A 434 -1.98 -10.43 -13.69
C LEU A 434 -2.40 -10.03 -15.10
N SER A 435 -3.45 -9.21 -15.19
CA SER A 435 -3.87 -8.54 -16.42
C SER A 435 -4.14 -7.06 -16.13
N VAL A 436 -4.35 -6.26 -17.17
CA VAL A 436 -4.55 -4.81 -17.04
C VAL A 436 -5.90 -4.45 -17.66
N ASP A 437 -6.69 -3.65 -16.96
CA ASP A 437 -7.93 -3.10 -17.50
C ASP A 437 -7.59 -2.09 -18.62
N PRO A 438 -8.04 -2.26 -19.86
CA PRO A 438 -7.66 -1.39 -20.97
C PRO A 438 -8.21 0.04 -20.82
N LEU A 439 -9.27 0.23 -20.03
CA LEU A 439 -9.90 1.55 -19.82
C LEU A 439 -9.29 2.27 -18.61
N THR A 440 -9.12 1.56 -17.50
CA THR A 440 -8.69 2.14 -16.22
C THR A 440 -7.22 1.94 -15.92
N GLN A 441 -6.45 1.22 -16.76
CA GLN A 441 -5.05 0.76 -16.53
C GLN A 441 -4.77 0.15 -15.15
N GLU A 442 -5.80 -0.26 -14.41
CA GLU A 442 -5.66 -0.95 -13.13
C GLU A 442 -5.13 -2.37 -13.37
N ALA A 443 -4.27 -2.83 -12.47
CA ALA A 443 -3.93 -4.24 -12.41
C ALA A 443 -5.12 -5.05 -11.89
N ILE A 444 -5.54 -6.03 -12.67
CA ILE A 444 -6.51 -7.04 -12.30
C ILE A 444 -5.74 -8.28 -11.86
N LEU A 445 -5.78 -8.54 -10.55
CA LEU A 445 -5.05 -9.63 -9.89
C LEU A 445 -6.00 -10.78 -9.58
N ARG A 446 -5.61 -12.01 -9.95
CA ARG A 446 -6.30 -13.24 -9.56
C ARG A 446 -5.31 -14.19 -8.90
N PHE A 447 -5.39 -14.30 -7.58
CA PHE A 447 -4.49 -15.13 -6.79
C PHE A 447 -4.85 -16.61 -6.91
N LYS A 448 -3.85 -17.44 -7.21
CA LYS A 448 -3.94 -18.90 -7.37
C LYS A 448 -3.77 -19.60 -6.02
N GLU A 449 -4.03 -20.90 -5.96
CA GLU A 449 -3.89 -21.66 -4.70
C GLU A 449 -2.43 -21.67 -4.20
N GLU A 450 -1.46 -21.65 -5.12
CA GLU A 450 -0.02 -21.56 -4.84
C GLU A 450 0.39 -20.25 -4.16
N ALA A 451 -0.50 -19.25 -4.12
CA ALA A 451 -0.27 -18.00 -3.41
C ALA A 451 -0.33 -18.15 -1.88
N ALA A 452 -0.99 -19.18 -1.35
CA ALA A 452 -1.18 -19.35 0.08
C ALA A 452 0.15 -19.30 0.86
N GLY A 453 0.21 -18.42 1.86
CA GLY A 453 1.40 -18.20 2.70
C GLY A 453 2.57 -17.46 2.04
N GLN A 454 2.44 -17.01 0.80
CA GLN A 454 3.50 -16.33 0.05
C GLN A 454 3.45 -14.81 0.18
N ASP A 455 4.62 -14.19 -0.03
CA ASP A 455 4.76 -12.76 -0.28
C ASP A 455 4.79 -12.55 -1.80
N ILE A 456 3.87 -11.75 -2.32
CA ILE A 456 3.73 -11.49 -3.75
C ILE A 456 3.83 -9.99 -3.99
N THR A 457 4.83 -9.56 -4.73
CA THR A 457 5.08 -8.15 -5.05
C THR A 457 4.52 -7.83 -6.43
N ILE A 458 3.60 -6.86 -6.47
CA ILE A 458 3.10 -6.27 -7.71
C ILE A 458 3.77 -4.92 -7.88
N LYS A 459 4.36 -4.70 -9.06
CA LYS A 459 5.08 -3.46 -9.40
C LYS A 459 4.48 -2.82 -10.64
N ALA A 460 4.19 -1.53 -10.53
CA ALA A 460 3.80 -0.65 -11.63
C ALA A 460 4.98 0.25 -11.99
N THR A 461 5.28 0.37 -13.29
CA THR A 461 6.32 1.26 -13.81
C THR A 461 5.74 2.15 -14.90
N VAL A 462 5.99 3.46 -14.83
CA VAL A 462 5.55 4.40 -15.87
C VAL A 462 6.25 4.06 -17.17
N GLN A 463 5.46 3.90 -18.23
CA GLN A 463 5.91 3.53 -19.56
C GLN A 463 5.74 4.71 -20.54
N VAL A 464 6.75 4.97 -21.37
CA VAL A 464 6.74 6.03 -22.39
C VAL A 464 7.25 5.47 -23.71
N ASN A 465 6.42 5.38 -24.74
CA ASN A 465 6.80 4.75 -26.01
C ASN A 465 7.40 3.33 -25.79
N LYS A 466 6.75 2.52 -24.95
CA LYS A 466 7.18 1.19 -24.49
C LYS A 466 8.45 1.16 -23.60
N TYR A 467 9.19 2.24 -23.47
CA TYR A 467 10.31 2.32 -22.54
C TYR A 467 9.83 2.44 -21.10
N LEU A 468 10.34 1.56 -20.24
CA LEU A 468 10.08 1.60 -18.80
C LEU A 468 10.97 2.65 -18.17
N THR A 469 10.36 3.71 -17.67
CA THR A 469 11.10 4.77 -16.99
C THR A 469 11.59 4.30 -15.62
N GLY A 470 12.40 5.13 -14.95
CA GLY A 470 12.80 4.88 -13.55
C GLY A 470 11.70 5.16 -12.50
N VAL A 471 10.50 5.56 -12.92
CA VAL A 471 9.39 5.90 -12.02
C VAL A 471 8.53 4.66 -11.82
N SER A 472 8.61 4.05 -10.64
CA SER A 472 7.84 2.85 -10.30
C SER A 472 7.35 2.87 -8.86
N GLN A 473 6.24 2.17 -8.61
CA GLN A 473 5.73 1.85 -7.29
C GLN A 473 5.48 0.35 -7.18
N GLN A 474 5.49 -0.16 -5.95
CA GLN A 474 5.18 -1.56 -5.70
C GLN A 474 4.46 -1.75 -4.38
N PHE A 475 3.67 -2.82 -4.32
CA PHE A 475 3.03 -3.29 -3.09
C PHE A 475 3.22 -4.79 -2.97
N THR A 476 3.52 -5.25 -1.75
CA THR A 476 3.70 -6.67 -1.45
C THR A 476 2.51 -7.19 -0.66
N PHE A 477 1.79 -8.14 -1.23
CA PHE A 477 0.69 -8.85 -0.59
C PHE A 477 1.25 -10.05 0.19
N ARG A 478 1.06 -10.07 1.51
CA ARG A 478 1.25 -11.26 2.36
C ARG A 478 -0.03 -12.08 2.33
N ILE A 479 -0.07 -13.12 1.52
CA ILE A 479 -1.27 -13.96 1.38
C ILE A 479 -1.38 -14.91 2.57
N ASN A 480 -2.60 -15.06 3.09
CA ASN A 480 -2.91 -15.94 4.22
C ASN A 480 -2.59 -17.40 3.89
N ASP A 481 -2.24 -18.18 4.91
CA ASP A 481 -1.93 -19.60 4.77
C ASP A 481 -3.17 -20.44 4.42
N ASP A 482 -4.37 -20.00 4.80
CA ASP A 482 -5.63 -20.63 4.36
C ASP A 482 -5.99 -20.18 2.92
N PRO A 483 -5.96 -21.09 1.93
CA PRO A 483 -6.29 -20.77 0.54
C PRO A 483 -7.77 -20.41 0.33
N GLN A 484 -8.63 -20.58 1.34
CA GLN A 484 -10.05 -20.25 1.29
C GLN A 484 -10.39 -18.95 2.02
N ALA A 485 -9.41 -18.27 2.60
CA ALA A 485 -9.59 -17.02 3.34
C ALA A 485 -10.17 -15.89 2.49
N VAL A 486 -11.08 -15.12 3.09
CA VAL A 486 -11.83 -14.04 2.43
C VAL A 486 -11.55 -12.70 3.08
N ASN A 487 -11.21 -11.72 2.25
CA ASN A 487 -11.07 -10.32 2.65
C ASN A 487 -12.45 -9.68 2.87
N VAL A 488 -12.64 -8.98 3.99
CA VAL A 488 -13.90 -8.29 4.31
C VAL A 488 -13.66 -6.85 4.73
N TYR A 489 -14.54 -5.94 4.31
CA TYR A 489 -14.41 -4.49 4.51
C TYR A 489 -15.56 -3.88 5.34
N ASP A 490 -16.63 -4.63 5.53
CA ASP A 490 -17.81 -4.18 6.25
C ASP A 490 -18.49 -5.34 7.00
N PHE A 491 -19.48 -4.99 7.85
CA PHE A 491 -20.17 -5.97 8.69
C PHE A 491 -20.95 -7.01 7.90
N LYS A 492 -21.56 -6.64 6.76
CA LYS A 492 -22.33 -7.57 5.94
C LYS A 492 -21.41 -8.60 5.29
N GLN A 493 -20.24 -8.15 4.82
CA GLN A 493 -19.20 -9.01 4.28
C GLN A 493 -18.66 -9.97 5.35
N LEU A 494 -18.40 -9.48 6.56
CA LEU A 494 -18.00 -10.30 7.71
C LEU A 494 -19.02 -11.42 7.97
N GLN A 495 -20.32 -11.09 8.08
CA GLN A 495 -21.35 -12.10 8.30
C GLN A 495 -21.46 -13.09 7.13
N THR A 496 -21.32 -12.61 5.90
CA THR A 496 -21.41 -13.44 4.70
C THR A 496 -20.26 -14.45 4.64
N ALA A 497 -19.02 -14.00 4.80
CA ALA A 497 -17.84 -14.87 4.78
C ALA A 497 -17.86 -15.90 5.91
N ALA A 498 -18.21 -15.46 7.14
CA ALA A 498 -18.34 -16.35 8.28
C ALA A 498 -19.46 -17.39 8.08
N GLY A 499 -20.59 -16.99 7.50
CA GLY A 499 -21.70 -17.89 7.14
C GLY A 499 -21.37 -18.88 6.01
N MET A 500 -20.34 -18.60 5.19
CA MET A 500 -19.76 -19.54 4.23
C MET A 500 -18.73 -20.49 4.88
N HIS A 501 -18.53 -20.40 6.19
CA HIS A 501 -17.55 -21.17 6.98
C HIS A 501 -16.09 -20.96 6.52
N ARG A 502 -15.78 -19.76 6.01
CA ARG A 502 -14.43 -19.40 5.55
C ARG A 502 -13.69 -18.60 6.60
N SER A 503 -12.35 -18.71 6.60
CA SER A 503 -11.52 -17.81 7.37
C SER A 503 -11.71 -16.37 6.89
N VAL A 504 -11.71 -15.44 7.82
CA VAL A 504 -11.99 -14.03 7.58
C VAL A 504 -10.73 -13.21 7.77
N VAL A 505 -10.44 -12.32 6.83
CA VAL A 505 -9.32 -11.37 6.91
C VAL A 505 -9.88 -9.96 6.83
N LEU A 506 -9.76 -9.20 7.92
CA LEU A 506 -10.28 -7.84 7.97
C LEU A 506 -9.39 -6.90 7.14
N GLN A 507 -10.03 -6.04 6.36
CA GLN A 507 -9.38 -5.01 5.56
C GLN A 507 -9.82 -3.59 5.93
N ASN A 508 -10.67 -3.45 6.95
CA ASN A 508 -11.17 -2.18 7.48
C ASN A 508 -11.75 -2.34 8.90
N ASP A 509 -11.96 -1.22 9.60
CA ASP A 509 -12.74 -1.18 10.84
C ASP A 509 -14.22 -1.53 10.56
N ILE A 510 -14.84 -2.28 11.47
CA ILE A 510 -16.20 -2.79 11.33
C ILE A 510 -17.07 -2.32 12.50
N ALA A 511 -18.14 -1.59 12.18
CA ALA A 511 -19.26 -1.38 13.08
C ALA A 511 -20.17 -2.62 13.05
N SER A 512 -20.16 -3.43 14.12
CA SER A 512 -20.91 -4.68 14.23
C SER A 512 -22.35 -4.44 14.70
N ASP A 513 -23.34 -4.80 13.89
CA ASP A 513 -24.77 -4.63 14.23
C ASP A 513 -25.38 -5.84 14.95
N ALA A 514 -24.72 -7.00 14.87
CA ALA A 514 -25.16 -8.25 15.47
C ALA A 514 -23.98 -9.17 15.73
N THR A 515 -24.22 -10.26 16.47
CA THR A 515 -23.23 -11.33 16.66
C THR A 515 -22.80 -11.94 15.33
N THR A 516 -21.50 -12.14 15.16
CA THR A 516 -20.92 -12.92 14.08
C THR A 516 -20.61 -14.32 14.60
N VAL A 517 -21.21 -15.34 13.97
CA VAL A 517 -20.91 -16.75 14.26
C VAL A 517 -19.68 -17.17 13.44
N LEU A 518 -18.55 -17.38 14.10
CA LEU A 518 -17.28 -17.71 13.45
C LEU A 518 -17.05 -19.22 13.42
N TYR A 519 -17.20 -19.83 12.25
CA TYR A 519 -16.91 -21.25 12.02
C TYR A 519 -15.44 -21.53 11.69
N ASN A 520 -14.62 -20.50 11.52
CA ASN A 520 -13.23 -20.60 11.09
C ASN A 520 -12.45 -19.38 11.60
N ASP A 521 -11.17 -19.29 11.24
CA ASP A 521 -10.25 -18.29 11.75
C ASP A 521 -10.65 -16.84 11.40
N LEU A 522 -10.25 -15.90 12.27
CA LEU A 522 -10.33 -14.46 12.01
C LEU A 522 -8.96 -13.81 12.18
N TYR A 523 -8.52 -13.12 11.13
CA TYR A 523 -7.29 -12.35 11.07
C TYR A 523 -7.66 -10.85 10.99
N GLY A 524 -7.37 -10.10 12.04
CA GLY A 524 -7.86 -8.74 12.20
C GLY A 524 -7.01 -7.65 11.55
N ASN A 525 -5.74 -7.89 11.23
CA ASN A 525 -4.80 -6.88 10.70
C ASN A 525 -4.73 -5.57 11.53
N GLY A 526 -5.05 -5.63 12.82
CA GLY A 526 -5.16 -4.49 13.74
C GLY A 526 -6.45 -3.70 13.67
N PHE A 527 -7.37 -4.03 12.76
CA PHE A 527 -8.63 -3.33 12.63
C PHE A 527 -9.54 -3.59 13.83
N THR A 528 -10.48 -2.67 14.03
CA THR A 528 -11.44 -2.69 15.13
C THR A 528 -12.75 -3.32 14.70
N ILE A 529 -13.30 -4.22 15.52
CA ILE A 529 -14.73 -4.58 15.48
C ILE A 529 -15.40 -3.97 16.70
N SER A 530 -16.30 -3.02 16.46
CA SER A 530 -16.94 -2.23 17.52
C SER A 530 -18.46 -2.43 17.54
N THR A 531 -19.03 -2.60 18.73
CA THR A 531 -20.47 -2.48 18.98
C THR A 531 -20.81 -1.21 19.77
N ALA A 532 -19.88 -0.25 19.86
CA ALA A 532 -20.04 0.95 20.68
C ALA A 532 -21.23 1.84 20.26
N HIS A 533 -21.73 1.71 19.02
CA HIS A 533 -22.94 2.38 18.54
C HIS A 533 -24.24 1.71 19.00
N ARG A 534 -24.18 0.46 19.49
CA ARG A 534 -25.32 -0.28 20.02
C ARG A 534 -25.57 0.07 21.48
N SER A 535 -26.73 -0.30 22.00
CA SER A 535 -27.07 -0.12 23.41
C SER A 535 -27.84 -1.32 23.97
N GLY A 536 -27.70 -1.54 25.28
CA GLY A 536 -28.46 -2.57 25.99
C GLY A 536 -27.96 -4.01 25.77
N LEU A 537 -26.72 -4.18 25.30
CA LEU A 537 -26.12 -5.50 25.14
C LEU A 537 -25.82 -6.11 26.52
N ASN A 538 -26.37 -7.29 26.77
CA ASN A 538 -26.12 -8.04 27.98
C ASN A 538 -24.95 -9.02 27.78
N ARG A 539 -24.53 -9.70 28.85
CA ARG A 539 -23.37 -10.62 28.84
C ARG A 539 -23.46 -11.78 27.84
N PHE A 540 -24.65 -12.14 27.37
CA PHE A 540 -24.85 -13.23 26.41
C PHE A 540 -24.71 -12.77 24.96
N ASP A 541 -24.76 -11.45 24.72
CA ASP A 541 -24.60 -10.82 23.41
C ASP A 541 -23.10 -10.71 23.08
N CYS A 542 -22.59 -11.72 22.38
CA CYS A 542 -21.19 -11.76 21.95
C CYS A 542 -21.00 -10.99 20.64
N ILE A 543 -19.88 -10.30 20.43
CA ILE A 543 -19.52 -9.78 19.09
C ILE A 543 -19.11 -10.96 18.20
N LEU A 544 -18.14 -11.74 18.66
CA LEU A 544 -17.65 -12.92 17.98
C LEU A 544 -18.02 -14.15 18.80
N SER A 545 -18.60 -15.17 18.17
CA SER A 545 -18.98 -16.38 18.90
C SER A 545 -18.96 -17.65 18.07
N LEU A 546 -18.78 -18.77 18.76
CA LEU A 546 -19.18 -20.08 18.26
C LEU A 546 -19.70 -20.89 19.45
N LYS A 547 -21.02 -21.11 19.50
CA LYS A 547 -21.69 -21.82 20.59
C LYS A 547 -22.44 -23.02 20.03
N LYS A 548 -22.51 -24.11 20.78
CA LYS A 548 -23.18 -25.36 20.36
C LYS A 548 -24.59 -25.18 19.77
N TRP A 549 -25.41 -24.29 20.34
CA TRP A 549 -26.78 -24.03 19.86
C TRP A 549 -26.84 -23.21 18.57
N GLN A 550 -25.73 -22.58 18.16
CA GLN A 550 -25.58 -21.89 16.88
C GLN A 550 -25.17 -22.85 15.75
N VAL A 551 -24.68 -24.05 16.10
CA VAL A 551 -24.18 -25.04 15.14
C VAL A 551 -25.32 -25.96 14.70
N THR A 552 -25.59 -25.98 13.40
CA THR A 552 -26.58 -26.89 12.80
C THR A 552 -25.96 -28.16 12.23
N ASP A 553 -24.68 -28.10 11.85
CA ASP A 553 -23.91 -29.23 11.31
C ASP A 553 -22.57 -29.35 12.03
N PHE A 554 -22.50 -30.29 12.96
CA PHE A 554 -21.29 -30.56 13.74
C PHE A 554 -20.16 -31.18 12.92
N SER A 555 -20.44 -31.73 11.73
CA SER A 555 -19.40 -32.29 10.85
C SER A 555 -18.59 -31.23 10.12
N ALA A 556 -19.10 -29.99 10.08
CA ALA A 556 -18.44 -28.84 9.48
C ALA A 556 -17.61 -28.01 10.50
N LEU A 557 -17.51 -28.46 11.76
CA LEU A 557 -16.71 -27.78 12.77
C LEU A 557 -15.22 -28.02 12.52
N PRO A 558 -14.38 -26.97 12.64
CA PRO A 558 -12.93 -27.14 12.57
C PRO A 558 -12.41 -27.77 13.88
N GLU A 559 -11.19 -28.31 13.85
CA GLU A 559 -10.53 -28.80 15.07
C GLU A 559 -10.11 -27.64 16.00
N ALA A 560 -9.79 -26.49 15.41
CA ALA A 560 -9.38 -25.27 16.12
C ALA A 560 -9.86 -24.02 15.39
N VAL A 561 -10.00 -22.93 16.14
CA VAL A 561 -10.25 -21.58 15.62
C VAL A 561 -9.24 -20.61 16.22
N GLU A 562 -8.63 -19.78 15.38
CA GLU A 562 -7.79 -18.66 15.78
C GLU A 562 -8.52 -17.32 15.59
N ILE A 563 -8.46 -16.45 16.59
CA ILE A 563 -8.84 -15.04 16.49
C ILE A 563 -7.58 -14.24 16.79
N SER A 564 -7.05 -13.56 15.76
CA SER A 564 -5.76 -12.88 15.86
C SER A 564 -5.78 -11.43 15.45
N ASP A 565 -4.90 -10.64 16.07
CA ASP A 565 -4.51 -9.29 15.61
C ASP A 565 -5.71 -8.35 15.39
N VAL A 566 -6.64 -8.30 16.34
CA VAL A 566 -7.90 -7.55 16.24
C VAL A 566 -8.14 -6.69 17.48
N VAL A 567 -8.75 -5.52 17.29
CA VAL A 567 -9.25 -4.69 18.39
C VAL A 567 -10.76 -4.91 18.53
N LEU A 568 -11.24 -5.18 19.73
CA LEU A 568 -12.66 -5.38 20.03
C LEU A 568 -13.13 -4.30 21.02
N GLU A 569 -14.26 -3.67 20.72
CA GLU A 569 -14.84 -2.62 21.56
C GLU A 569 -16.33 -2.81 21.81
N GLY A 570 -16.75 -2.91 23.07
CA GLY A 570 -18.16 -3.06 23.43
C GLY A 570 -18.90 -1.74 23.63
N GLY A 571 -18.20 -0.71 24.11
CA GLY A 571 -18.71 0.62 24.39
C GLY A 571 -17.71 1.70 23.97
N THR A 572 -18.06 2.98 24.13
CA THR A 572 -17.15 4.10 23.83
C THR A 572 -16.19 4.41 24.98
N SER A 573 -16.53 3.98 26.18
CA SER A 573 -15.73 4.11 27.39
C SER A 573 -15.96 2.96 28.36
N TYR A 574 -15.12 2.93 29.40
CA TYR A 574 -15.22 1.97 30.48
C TYR A 574 -16.58 2.02 31.21
N GLU A 575 -17.18 3.19 31.34
CA GLU A 575 -18.48 3.43 31.97
C GLU A 575 -19.62 2.77 31.18
N THR A 576 -19.52 2.80 29.85
CA THR A 576 -20.51 2.29 28.89
C THR A 576 -20.30 0.83 28.50
N ALA A 577 -19.41 0.12 29.20
CA ALA A 577 -19.07 -1.25 28.87
C ALA A 577 -20.30 -2.18 28.84
N GLN A 578 -20.45 -2.96 27.77
CA GLN A 578 -21.62 -3.79 27.49
C GLN A 578 -21.25 -5.01 26.63
N GLY A 579 -22.12 -6.03 26.58
CA GLY A 579 -21.88 -7.22 25.75
C GLY A 579 -20.67 -8.06 26.18
N THR A 580 -20.35 -9.07 25.37
CA THR A 580 -19.14 -9.88 25.50
C THR A 580 -18.33 -9.82 24.20
N GLY A 581 -17.00 -9.75 24.29
CA GLY A 581 -16.14 -9.66 23.10
C GLY A 581 -16.18 -10.97 22.31
N ILE A 582 -15.58 -12.02 22.89
CA ILE A 582 -15.48 -13.37 22.31
C ILE A 582 -16.23 -14.35 23.19
N GLY A 583 -17.12 -15.18 22.62
CA GLY A 583 -17.90 -16.17 23.37
C GLY A 583 -17.95 -17.54 22.71
N PHE A 584 -17.30 -18.54 23.30
CA PHE A 584 -17.27 -19.92 22.82
C PHE A 584 -17.83 -20.88 23.88
N ASP A 585 -18.68 -21.84 23.49
CA ASP A 585 -19.43 -22.67 24.45
C ASP A 585 -19.79 -24.07 23.93
N ASP A 586 -19.40 -25.09 24.70
CA ASP A 586 -19.79 -26.52 24.60
C ASP A 586 -19.40 -27.18 23.27
N LEU A 587 -18.16 -26.95 22.84
CA LEU A 587 -17.65 -27.42 21.54
C LEU A 587 -16.33 -28.16 21.73
N GLU A 588 -16.14 -29.23 20.95
CA GLU A 588 -14.88 -29.95 20.81
C GLU A 588 -13.92 -29.22 19.84
N VAL A 589 -13.79 -27.89 20.03
CA VAL A 589 -13.01 -26.99 19.18
C VAL A 589 -12.02 -26.25 20.07
N GLU A 590 -10.73 -26.30 19.74
CA GLU A 590 -9.73 -25.48 20.43
C GLU A 590 -9.87 -24.00 20.04
N LEU A 591 -9.69 -23.08 20.99
CA LEU A 591 -9.70 -21.64 20.71
C LEU A 591 -8.34 -21.02 21.01
N THR A 592 -7.77 -20.33 20.03
CA THR A 592 -6.58 -19.48 20.19
C THR A 592 -6.96 -18.02 20.00
N VAL A 593 -6.60 -17.17 20.95
CA VAL A 593 -6.77 -15.71 20.89
C VAL A 593 -5.39 -15.07 20.99
N SER A 594 -4.89 -14.52 19.88
CA SER A 594 -3.50 -14.06 19.76
C SER A 594 -3.43 -12.58 19.37
N ASN A 595 -2.67 -11.76 20.10
CA ASN A 595 -2.52 -10.33 19.80
C ASN A 595 -3.86 -9.57 19.72
N VAL A 596 -4.75 -9.79 20.68
CA VAL A 596 -6.07 -9.14 20.70
C VAL A 596 -6.10 -8.04 21.76
N ILE A 597 -6.67 -6.90 21.40
CA ILE A 597 -7.02 -5.84 22.36
C ILE A 597 -8.53 -5.85 22.53
N ALA A 598 -9.04 -6.21 23.70
CA ALA A 598 -10.48 -6.22 23.94
C ALA A 598 -10.82 -5.34 25.14
N ARG A 599 -11.69 -4.35 24.93
CA ARG A 599 -12.04 -3.34 25.94
C ARG A 599 -13.51 -2.96 25.93
N TYR A 600 -13.96 -2.43 27.07
CA TYR A 600 -15.31 -1.89 27.24
C TYR A 600 -16.41 -2.94 27.03
N PHE A 601 -16.14 -4.18 27.46
CA PHE A 601 -17.12 -5.26 27.51
C PHE A 601 -17.57 -5.55 28.93
N ILE A 602 -18.66 -6.29 29.10
CA ILE A 602 -18.93 -6.97 30.36
C ILE A 602 -17.83 -8.01 30.59
N ARG A 603 -17.56 -8.85 29.59
CA ARG A 603 -16.46 -9.84 29.55
C ARG A 603 -15.70 -9.71 28.23
N CYS A 604 -14.37 -9.66 28.28
CA CYS A 604 -13.62 -9.62 27.01
C CYS A 604 -13.65 -11.00 26.31
N ILE A 605 -13.35 -12.07 27.06
CA ILE A 605 -13.40 -13.45 26.58
C ILE A 605 -14.25 -14.29 27.53
N GLU A 606 -15.19 -15.05 26.97
CA GLU A 606 -15.96 -16.08 27.63
C GLU A 606 -15.76 -17.43 26.92
N ALA A 607 -15.18 -18.39 27.63
CA ALA A 607 -14.95 -19.75 27.14
C ALA A 607 -15.60 -20.76 28.08
N GLN A 608 -16.50 -21.58 27.56
CA GLN A 608 -17.18 -22.61 28.34
C GLN A 608 -16.93 -23.99 27.75
N ARG A 609 -16.35 -24.89 28.56
CA ARG A 609 -16.14 -26.32 28.23
C ARG A 609 -15.45 -26.52 26.88
N LEU A 610 -14.34 -25.81 26.68
CA LEU A 610 -13.50 -25.98 25.50
C LEU A 610 -12.33 -26.91 25.85
N PRO A 611 -11.98 -27.87 24.99
CA PRO A 611 -10.85 -28.78 25.23
C PRO A 611 -9.55 -28.01 25.48
N LYS A 612 -9.38 -26.87 24.80
CA LYS A 612 -8.24 -25.98 25.00
C LYS A 612 -8.54 -24.53 24.68
N LEU A 613 -8.08 -23.63 25.55
CA LEU A 613 -8.04 -22.19 25.33
C LEU A 613 -6.59 -21.70 25.42
N VAL A 614 -6.11 -21.04 24.38
CA VAL A 614 -4.84 -20.31 24.38
C VAL A 614 -5.13 -18.82 24.26
N VAL A 615 -4.62 -18.02 25.18
CA VAL A 615 -4.63 -16.56 25.07
C VAL A 615 -3.20 -16.08 25.09
N GLU A 616 -2.76 -15.41 24.03
CA GLU A 616 -1.40 -14.91 23.93
C GLU A 616 -1.26 -13.50 23.38
N GLY A 617 -0.24 -12.77 23.84
CA GLY A 617 0.11 -11.44 23.30
C GLY A 617 -1.01 -10.40 23.45
N SER A 618 -2.01 -10.64 24.30
CA SER A 618 -3.27 -9.91 24.30
C SER A 618 -3.37 -8.89 25.44
N ILE A 619 -4.09 -7.80 25.19
CA ILE A 619 -4.41 -6.75 26.18
C ILE A 619 -5.91 -6.78 26.45
N LEU A 620 -6.31 -7.25 27.62
CA LEU A 620 -7.72 -7.48 27.95
C LEU A 620 -8.10 -6.70 29.21
N GLY A 621 -9.21 -5.97 29.19
CA GLY A 621 -9.76 -5.34 30.39
C GLY A 621 -10.48 -4.04 30.07
N TYR A 622 -10.48 -3.08 30.99
CA TYR A 622 -11.49 -2.03 31.04
C TYR A 622 -12.89 -2.62 30.85
N SER A 623 -13.15 -3.74 31.55
CA SER A 623 -14.37 -4.53 31.44
C SER A 623 -15.17 -4.53 32.75
N VAL A 624 -16.46 -4.87 32.68
CA VAL A 624 -17.29 -4.86 33.88
C VAL A 624 -16.86 -5.96 34.84
N THR A 625 -16.81 -7.22 34.41
CA THR A 625 -16.62 -8.35 35.33
C THR A 625 -15.24 -8.98 35.20
N SER A 626 -14.85 -9.41 34.01
CA SER A 626 -13.52 -10.01 33.80
C SER A 626 -12.93 -9.74 32.42
N GLY A 627 -11.61 -9.85 32.32
CA GLY A 627 -10.92 -9.94 31.03
C GLY A 627 -11.11 -11.32 30.43
N ILE A 628 -10.84 -12.37 31.23
CA ILE A 628 -11.00 -13.76 30.82
C ILE A 628 -11.98 -14.45 31.77
N PHE A 629 -13.02 -15.06 31.22
CA PHE A 629 -14.02 -15.83 31.93
C PHE A 629 -14.05 -17.27 31.39
N VAL A 630 -13.74 -18.25 32.25
CA VAL A 630 -13.68 -19.66 31.87
C VAL A 630 -14.60 -20.48 32.76
N THR A 631 -15.44 -21.34 32.16
CA THR A 631 -16.21 -22.33 32.93
C THR A 631 -16.03 -23.76 32.45
N HIS A 632 -15.99 -24.69 33.42
CA HIS A 632 -15.98 -26.13 33.18
C HIS A 632 -16.97 -26.84 34.11
N ASN A 633 -17.27 -28.10 33.81
CA ASN A 633 -18.03 -28.97 34.69
C ASN A 633 -17.07 -29.93 35.41
N SER A 634 -17.57 -31.10 35.79
CA SER A 634 -16.85 -32.10 36.57
C SER A 634 -15.72 -32.84 35.82
N ASP A 635 -15.54 -32.53 34.55
CA ASP A 635 -14.54 -33.06 33.63
C ASP A 635 -13.38 -32.08 33.41
N ALA A 636 -13.27 -31.01 34.20
CA ALA A 636 -12.28 -29.94 34.06
C ALA A 636 -10.83 -30.43 33.83
N ASP A 637 -10.44 -31.57 34.41
CA ASP A 637 -9.12 -32.19 34.25
C ASP A 637 -8.75 -32.53 32.78
N GLN A 638 -9.74 -32.63 31.89
CA GLN A 638 -9.56 -32.91 30.47
C GLN A 638 -9.30 -31.66 29.63
N HIS A 639 -9.45 -30.47 30.22
CA HIS A 639 -9.39 -29.19 29.53
C HIS A 639 -8.10 -28.43 29.89
N GLU A 640 -7.54 -27.68 28.94
CA GLU A 640 -6.29 -26.93 29.13
C GLU A 640 -6.48 -25.42 28.85
N VAL A 641 -5.94 -24.57 29.73
CA VAL A 641 -5.92 -23.12 29.53
C VAL A 641 -4.48 -22.63 29.57
N ILE A 642 -4.02 -21.99 28.51
CA ILE A 642 -2.66 -21.45 28.38
C ILE A 642 -2.76 -19.92 28.29
N LEU A 643 -2.11 -19.23 29.22
CA LEU A 643 -1.98 -17.78 29.22
C LEU A 643 -0.51 -17.42 28.97
N ARG A 644 -0.23 -16.74 27.86
CA ARG A 644 1.15 -16.40 27.47
C ARG A 644 1.33 -14.93 27.11
N ASN A 645 2.28 -14.23 27.72
CA ASN A 645 2.65 -12.85 27.35
C ASN A 645 1.45 -11.88 27.28
N ASN A 646 0.58 -11.90 28.29
CA ASN A 646 -0.64 -11.09 28.31
C ASN A 646 -0.57 -9.93 29.30
N VAL A 647 -1.30 -8.86 28.99
CA VAL A 647 -1.57 -7.74 29.90
C VAL A 647 -3.06 -7.72 30.21
N LEU A 648 -3.41 -7.86 31.49
CA LEU A 648 -4.79 -7.75 31.96
C LEU A 648 -4.97 -6.44 32.73
N THR A 649 -5.90 -5.62 32.28
CA THR A 649 -6.16 -4.27 32.81
C THR A 649 -7.39 -4.25 33.72
N MET A 650 -7.75 -3.07 34.23
CA MET A 650 -8.77 -2.89 35.27
C MET A 650 -10.13 -3.49 34.87
N THR A 651 -10.77 -4.18 35.81
CA THR A 651 -12.17 -4.63 35.70
C THR A 651 -13.00 -3.92 36.77
N ARG A 652 -14.32 -3.76 36.59
CA ARG A 652 -15.12 -2.90 37.50
C ARG A 652 -15.50 -3.65 38.77
N GLU A 653 -16.10 -4.81 38.57
CA GLU A 653 -16.87 -5.58 39.54
C GLU A 653 -16.40 -7.04 39.60
N GLY A 654 -15.18 -7.37 39.18
CA GLY A 654 -14.69 -8.76 39.27
C GLY A 654 -13.18 -8.93 39.13
N PRO A 655 -12.68 -10.16 39.03
CA PRO A 655 -11.26 -10.44 38.85
C PRO A 655 -10.83 -10.29 37.38
N ALA A 656 -9.53 -10.15 37.13
CA ALA A 656 -9.00 -10.08 35.77
C ALA A 656 -9.20 -11.39 34.99
N VAL A 657 -9.01 -12.53 35.66
CA VAL A 657 -9.30 -13.88 35.18
C VAL A 657 -10.23 -14.56 36.17
N LEU A 658 -11.29 -15.20 35.68
CA LEU A 658 -12.23 -15.96 36.50
C LEU A 658 -12.35 -17.38 35.96
N PHE A 659 -12.08 -18.36 36.83
CA PHE A 659 -12.44 -19.76 36.63
C PHE A 659 -13.66 -20.08 37.49
N ALA A 660 -14.72 -20.58 36.86
CA ALA A 660 -15.97 -20.90 37.54
C ALA A 660 -16.53 -22.27 37.09
N THR A 661 -17.50 -22.79 37.83
CA THR A 661 -18.28 -23.96 37.38
C THR A 661 -19.48 -23.50 36.56
N SER A 662 -19.82 -24.21 35.47
CA SER A 662 -21.02 -23.88 34.69
C SER A 662 -22.31 -24.23 35.46
N TYR A 663 -22.27 -25.24 36.33
CA TYR A 663 -23.41 -25.65 37.16
C TYR A 663 -22.97 -26.17 38.54
N VAL A 664 -23.69 -25.76 39.58
CA VAL A 664 -23.56 -26.33 40.94
C VAL A 664 -24.62 -27.40 41.12
N ASN A 665 -24.22 -28.66 41.27
CA ASN A 665 -25.12 -29.76 41.62
C ASN A 665 -24.43 -30.74 42.59
N GLU A 666 -25.21 -31.55 43.30
CA GLU A 666 -24.67 -32.49 44.30
C GLU A 666 -23.67 -33.50 43.70
N GLN A 667 -23.80 -33.81 42.41
CA GLN A 667 -22.91 -34.74 41.70
C GLN A 667 -21.52 -34.16 41.40
N ASN A 668 -21.38 -32.83 41.43
CA ASN A 668 -20.15 -32.09 41.16
C ASN A 668 -19.43 -31.63 42.45
N ASN A 669 -20.04 -31.76 43.63
CA ASN A 669 -19.54 -31.19 44.90
C ASN A 669 -18.12 -31.65 45.33
N ASN A 670 -17.62 -32.77 44.82
CA ASN A 670 -16.29 -33.31 45.14
C ASN A 670 -15.36 -33.45 43.91
N LYS A 671 -15.71 -32.82 42.78
CA LYS A 671 -14.95 -32.97 41.53
C LYS A 671 -14.14 -31.72 41.24
N ASN A 672 -13.00 -31.89 40.57
CA ASN A 672 -12.20 -30.74 40.15
C ASN A 672 -13.00 -29.94 39.10
N ILE A 673 -13.03 -28.63 39.29
CA ILE A 673 -13.68 -27.67 38.40
C ILE A 673 -12.66 -26.73 37.73
N LEU A 674 -11.38 -26.85 38.10
CA LEU A 674 -10.30 -26.05 37.55
C LEU A 674 -9.62 -26.82 36.41
N PRO A 675 -9.56 -26.27 35.18
CA PRO A 675 -8.82 -26.89 34.10
C PRO A 675 -7.32 -26.89 34.37
N LYS A 676 -6.54 -27.59 33.55
CA LYS A 676 -5.09 -27.50 33.60
C LYS A 676 -4.64 -26.12 33.11
N VAL A 677 -4.23 -25.25 34.03
CA VAL A 677 -3.77 -23.89 33.73
C VAL A 677 -2.25 -23.85 33.58
N LYS A 678 -1.75 -23.32 32.46
CA LYS A 678 -0.35 -23.00 32.20
C LYS A 678 -0.18 -21.50 32.03
N ILE A 679 0.81 -20.94 32.71
CA ILE A 679 1.24 -19.55 32.50
C ILE A 679 2.65 -19.58 31.94
N GLU A 680 2.84 -18.97 30.78
CA GLU A 680 4.11 -18.98 30.03
C GLU A 680 4.55 -17.55 29.72
N GLY A 681 5.85 -17.26 29.79
CA GLY A 681 6.33 -15.89 29.61
C GLY A 681 5.83 -14.96 30.71
N PHE A 682 5.37 -13.75 30.35
CA PHE A 682 4.82 -12.80 31.32
C PHE A 682 3.29 -12.82 31.39
N LEU A 683 2.75 -12.52 32.57
CA LEU A 683 1.33 -12.27 32.79
C LEU A 683 1.21 -11.08 33.74
N ASP A 684 1.00 -9.90 33.17
CA ASP A 684 0.90 -8.66 33.93
C ASP A 684 -0.57 -8.37 34.26
N ILE A 685 -0.90 -8.18 35.54
CA ILE A 685 -2.26 -7.90 35.98
C ILE A 685 -2.31 -6.56 36.71
N TYR A 686 -2.92 -5.57 36.07
CA TYR A 686 -3.15 -4.22 36.57
C TYR A 686 -4.60 -4.05 37.05
N ASN A 687 -5.05 -4.93 37.96
CA ASN A 687 -6.40 -4.91 38.52
C ASN A 687 -6.39 -4.71 40.04
N TRP A 688 -5.72 -3.63 40.48
CA TRP A 688 -5.60 -3.29 41.89
C TRP A 688 -6.94 -2.80 42.44
N LYS A 689 -7.37 -3.38 43.57
CA LYS A 689 -8.63 -3.07 44.24
C LYS A 689 -8.37 -2.76 45.72
N ALA A 690 -8.98 -1.70 46.23
CA ALA A 690 -9.08 -1.51 47.67
C ALA A 690 -9.97 -2.61 48.28
N PRO A 691 -9.80 -2.99 49.57
CA PRO A 691 -10.60 -4.04 50.20
C PRO A 691 -12.12 -3.85 50.04
N GLU A 692 -12.62 -2.61 50.12
CA GLU A 692 -14.04 -2.30 49.93
C GLU A 692 -14.51 -2.50 48.48
N GLU A 693 -13.65 -2.20 47.50
CA GLU A 693 -13.93 -2.43 46.09
C GLU A 693 -13.94 -3.93 45.77
N THR A 694 -13.04 -4.70 46.39
CA THR A 694 -13.03 -6.17 46.30
C THR A 694 -14.34 -6.75 46.83
N ARG A 695 -14.85 -6.25 47.96
CA ARG A 695 -16.13 -6.71 48.53
C ARG A 695 -17.30 -6.45 47.59
N THR A 696 -17.38 -5.24 47.06
CA THR A 696 -18.43 -4.84 46.09
C THR A 696 -18.33 -5.65 44.80
N ALA A 697 -17.12 -5.88 44.28
CA ALA A 697 -16.88 -6.72 43.12
C ALA A 697 -17.36 -8.16 43.32
N PHE A 698 -16.97 -8.81 44.42
CA PHE A 698 -17.43 -10.16 44.72
C PHE A 698 -18.95 -10.24 44.91
N ALA A 699 -19.57 -9.24 45.56
CA ALA A 699 -21.02 -9.18 45.71
C ALA A 699 -21.73 -9.02 44.36
N GLY A 700 -21.21 -8.15 43.47
CA GLY A 700 -21.72 -7.97 42.11
C GLY A 700 -21.63 -9.25 41.29
N LEU A 701 -20.47 -9.90 41.29
CA LEU A 701 -20.25 -11.19 40.65
C LEU A 701 -21.22 -12.26 41.19
N LEU A 702 -21.37 -12.40 42.50
CA LEU A 702 -22.29 -13.38 43.08
C LEU A 702 -23.76 -13.11 42.74
N MET A 703 -24.16 -11.84 42.69
CA MET A 703 -25.51 -11.43 42.26
C MET A 703 -25.74 -11.71 40.77
N GLU A 704 -24.70 -11.63 39.94
CA GLU A 704 -24.74 -12.03 38.53
C GLU A 704 -25.06 -13.52 38.35
N TYR A 705 -24.57 -14.37 39.27
CA TYR A 705 -24.78 -15.83 39.32
C TYR A 705 -25.93 -16.28 40.24
N ALA A 706 -26.53 -15.35 40.99
CA ALA A 706 -27.62 -15.63 41.92
C ALA A 706 -28.84 -16.26 41.25
N GLY A 707 -29.11 -15.92 39.98
CA GLY A 707 -30.21 -16.50 39.20
C GLY A 707 -30.01 -17.99 38.91
N ASP A 708 -28.78 -18.41 38.61
CA ASP A 708 -28.43 -19.82 38.37
C ASP A 708 -28.43 -20.61 39.70
N LEU A 709 -28.07 -19.95 40.80
CA LEU A 709 -28.12 -20.50 42.16
C LEU A 709 -29.55 -20.60 42.73
N ALA A 710 -30.49 -19.74 42.31
CA ALA A 710 -31.88 -19.80 42.77
C ALA A 710 -32.57 -21.12 42.37
N GLY A 711 -32.14 -21.75 41.27
CA GLY A 711 -32.57 -23.09 40.86
C GLY A 711 -32.05 -24.24 41.74
N SER A 712 -31.05 -23.97 42.60
CA SER A 712 -30.41 -24.95 43.50
C SER A 712 -30.96 -24.95 44.94
N GLY A 713 -31.95 -24.10 45.24
CA GLY A 713 -32.55 -23.99 46.57
C GLY A 713 -31.71 -23.20 47.59
N ILE A 714 -30.62 -22.56 47.16
CA ILE A 714 -29.75 -21.71 47.97
C ILE A 714 -30.25 -20.26 47.87
N ASP A 715 -30.52 -19.59 48.99
CA ASP A 715 -30.82 -18.15 49.00
C ASP A 715 -29.55 -17.37 48.60
N PRO A 716 -29.54 -16.70 47.43
CA PRO A 716 -28.35 -16.02 46.96
C PRO A 716 -27.87 -14.90 47.89
N ARG A 717 -28.78 -14.26 48.64
CA ARG A 717 -28.42 -13.20 49.59
C ARG A 717 -27.65 -13.76 50.79
N GLN A 718 -28.03 -14.94 51.28
CA GLN A 718 -27.31 -15.63 52.36
C GLN A 718 -25.94 -16.11 51.90
N LEU A 719 -25.82 -16.60 50.67
CA LEU A 719 -24.54 -17.02 50.11
C LEU A 719 -23.56 -15.84 49.97
N VAL A 720 -24.04 -14.69 49.49
CA VAL A 720 -23.27 -13.43 49.42
C VAL A 720 -22.78 -13.01 50.80
N GLU A 721 -23.64 -13.10 51.82
CA GLU A 721 -23.26 -12.73 53.19
C GLU A 721 -22.21 -13.68 53.78
N VAL A 722 -22.32 -14.99 53.53
CA VAL A 722 -21.37 -16.01 54.01
C VAL A 722 -20.03 -15.88 53.30
N LEU A 723 -20.02 -15.79 51.96
CA LEU A 723 -18.78 -15.64 51.19
C LEU A 723 -18.09 -14.30 51.50
N GLY A 724 -18.85 -13.22 51.70
CA GLY A 724 -18.33 -11.94 52.14
C GLY A 724 -17.56 -12.04 53.46
N LYS A 725 -18.09 -12.79 54.45
CA LYS A 725 -17.41 -13.04 55.73
C LYS A 725 -16.14 -13.91 55.58
N VAL A 726 -16.17 -14.89 54.69
CA VAL A 726 -15.00 -15.74 54.39
C VAL A 726 -13.88 -14.91 53.75
N LEU A 727 -14.23 -14.05 52.79
CA LEU A 727 -13.29 -13.13 52.14
C LEU A 727 -12.72 -12.09 53.09
N GLU A 728 -13.51 -11.51 53.99
CA GLU A 728 -13.00 -10.64 55.06
C GLU A 728 -11.96 -11.37 55.92
N GLY A 729 -12.20 -12.64 56.24
CA GLY A 729 -11.24 -13.48 56.96
C GLY A 729 -9.94 -13.74 56.20
N PHE A 730 -9.99 -13.86 54.87
CA PHE A 730 -8.80 -14.00 54.02
C PHE A 730 -8.03 -12.69 53.89
N LEU A 731 -8.72 -11.56 53.68
CA LEU A 731 -8.09 -10.24 53.52
C LEU A 731 -7.50 -9.70 54.82
N GLN A 732 -8.01 -10.10 55.98
CA GLN A 732 -7.48 -9.71 57.30
C GLN A 732 -6.30 -10.57 57.78
N ASN A 733 -6.09 -11.76 57.21
CA ASN A 733 -4.94 -12.59 57.54
C ASN A 733 -3.77 -12.24 56.61
N GLU A 734 -2.80 -11.46 57.11
CA GLU A 734 -1.52 -11.12 56.44
C GLU A 734 -0.58 -12.33 56.20
N ARG A 735 -1.11 -13.56 56.07
CA ARG A 735 -0.35 -14.77 55.80
C ARG A 735 -0.92 -15.51 54.60
N PHE A 736 -0.68 -14.98 53.41
CA PHE A 736 -0.46 -15.77 52.21
C PHE A 736 0.60 -15.09 51.34
#